data_AF-A0A2H1K2Z9-F1
#
_entry.id   AF-A0A2H1K2Z9-F1
#
_cell.length_a   1.000
_cell.length_b   1.000
_cell.length_c   1.000
_cell.angle_alpha   90.00
_cell.angle_beta   90.00
_cell.angle_gamma   90.00
#
_symmetry.space_group_name_H-M   'P 1'
#
loop_
_entity.id
_entity.type
_entity.pdbx_description
1 polymer ?
#
loop_
_entity_poly.entity_id
_entity_poly.type
_entity_poly.pdbx_seq_one_letter_code
_entity_poly.pdbx_strand_id
1 'polypeptide(L)'
;MLTTGGSRMPKAVGEFLYAAIAAGVTGLVSPSCALCSRPRTLFHTHGEGERICTSCYSRVRTATCSRCGRENQRIKTTDGHGPICERCHQHDRPQEVCASCGRTRVLTRSRDDGLGYCRGCRAERGRREACIGCGRSRRVNARTAEGDAICGTCYARTRAAEDACDECGTIGPLAVRAGGRRDGSRNLCVRCYRHPTKPCGICGRSRRVALKATDTTPDICPTCYQAPMIDCSLCGQQALGRRTTNHGRPRCFACQAAQQIDAALTGSDGTIRPELKSVRDALTELKQPRSLLNNWHSLASLRLLTDIAQGRIDLSHDALDARPQVFSVTYLRAMLVAAGALPPRDENAARLHRYATQAVADITDPELRGVLSRYARWHVAGRAKADRHGRITAHVAARCRGDIHTAHAFLDYLTDSGHTLDDCPQACVDAWLSSSRDARLIFIRWLKRGGYLRHIRLPDPVVPKHPGHDIDPDEQFALARRLLHDPDAASIEDRAAACLILLYAQPAAKIAALTTSDIETRDGDTYLALGPEPLLLIPPLDALVTALPVAKPFGTASTLADGRWLFTGKNAGTHLHPTSLMARMNRLGITTRASRNTALLHLASTTPPAVFASLIGISIGTATRWAALAGASWNTYATMR
;
A
#
# COMPACT_ATOMS: atom_id res chain seq x y z
N MET A 1 27.96 14.09 -23.86
CA MET A 1 26.97 13.11 -24.38
C MET A 1 26.36 12.24 -23.29
N LEU A 2 27.16 11.57 -22.46
CA LEU A 2 26.68 10.64 -21.41
C LEU A 2 25.82 11.32 -20.31
N THR A 3 26.07 12.61 -20.06
CA THR A 3 25.38 13.43 -19.05
C THR A 3 24.38 14.42 -19.65
N THR A 4 24.48 14.70 -20.96
CA THR A 4 23.71 15.75 -21.64
C THR A 4 22.48 15.23 -22.40
N GLY A 5 22.34 13.91 -22.56
CA GLY A 5 21.11 13.30 -23.12
C GLY A 5 20.83 13.64 -24.58
N GLY A 6 21.85 13.98 -25.38
CA GLY A 6 21.70 14.33 -26.81
C GLY A 6 21.13 13.20 -27.68
N SER A 7 20.68 13.51 -28.88
CA SER A 7 20.13 12.53 -29.83
C SER A 7 21.19 11.96 -30.79
N ARG A 8 22.32 12.64 -30.96
CA ARG A 8 23.47 12.16 -31.73
C ARG A 8 24.30 11.26 -30.84
N MET A 9 24.34 9.97 -31.14
CA MET A 9 25.32 9.03 -30.57
C MET A 9 25.32 7.70 -31.34
N PRO A 10 26.47 7.02 -31.42
CA PRO A 10 26.54 5.65 -31.93
C PRO A 10 25.63 4.70 -31.15
N LYS A 11 25.15 3.63 -31.82
CA LYS A 11 24.29 2.62 -31.21
C LYS A 11 24.88 1.99 -29.96
N ALA A 12 26.16 1.63 -30.03
CA ALA A 12 26.89 1.03 -28.93
C ALA A 12 26.92 1.94 -27.69
N VAL A 13 27.05 3.26 -27.86
CA VAL A 13 27.06 4.23 -26.75
C VAL A 13 25.67 4.34 -26.12
N GLY A 14 24.61 4.33 -26.92
CA GLY A 14 23.24 4.27 -26.41
C GLY A 14 22.98 2.98 -25.61
N GLU A 15 23.36 1.83 -26.15
CA GLU A 15 23.23 0.52 -25.48
C GLU A 15 24.01 0.46 -24.16
N PHE A 16 25.24 0.98 -24.14
CA PHE A 16 26.03 1.15 -22.93
C PHE A 16 25.33 2.05 -21.91
N LEU A 17 24.82 3.21 -22.31
CA LEU A 17 24.09 4.11 -21.41
C LEU A 17 22.86 3.45 -20.79
N TYR A 18 22.07 2.72 -21.59
CA TYR A 18 20.92 1.99 -21.05
C TYR A 18 21.34 0.89 -20.08
N ALA A 19 22.41 0.15 -20.39
CA ALA A 19 22.94 -0.92 -19.54
C ALA A 19 23.53 -0.37 -18.23
N ALA A 20 24.30 0.72 -18.28
CA ALA A 20 24.90 1.37 -17.11
C ALA A 20 23.83 1.99 -16.18
N ILE A 21 22.81 2.66 -16.74
CA ILE A 21 21.67 3.15 -15.96
C ILE A 21 20.91 1.97 -15.33
N ALA A 22 20.71 0.87 -16.07
CA ALA A 22 20.05 -0.32 -15.54
C ALA A 22 20.86 -1.02 -14.43
N ALA A 23 22.20 -0.93 -14.48
CA ALA A 23 23.10 -1.42 -13.45
C ALA A 23 23.22 -0.47 -12.24
N GLY A 24 22.54 0.68 -12.25
CA GLY A 24 22.47 1.61 -11.11
C GLY A 24 23.56 2.68 -11.09
N VAL A 25 24.30 2.88 -12.18
CA VAL A 25 25.30 3.96 -12.30
C VAL A 25 24.59 5.31 -12.30
N THR A 26 24.93 6.17 -11.33
CA THR A 26 24.35 7.51 -11.15
C THR A 26 25.08 8.56 -12.00
N GLY A 27 24.43 9.70 -12.26
CA GLY A 27 25.01 10.80 -13.07
C GLY A 27 24.86 10.65 -14.59
N LEU A 28 24.30 9.54 -15.08
CA LEU A 28 24.03 9.30 -16.51
C LEU A 28 22.60 9.72 -16.89
N VAL A 29 22.44 10.37 -18.04
CA VAL A 29 21.13 10.84 -18.55
C VAL A 29 20.73 10.03 -19.78
N SER A 30 19.51 9.50 -19.78
CA SER A 30 18.97 8.76 -20.93
C SER A 30 18.88 9.68 -22.15
N PRO A 31 19.33 9.22 -23.33
CA PRO A 31 19.28 10.02 -24.55
C PRO A 31 17.86 10.37 -24.96
N SER A 32 17.69 11.58 -25.48
CA SER A 32 16.41 12.13 -25.90
C SER A 32 16.23 11.99 -27.41
N CYS A 33 15.03 11.59 -27.82
CA CYS A 33 14.68 11.41 -29.23
C CYS A 33 14.79 12.72 -30.00
N ALA A 34 15.50 12.74 -31.14
CA ALA A 34 15.70 13.96 -31.94
C ALA A 34 14.39 14.65 -32.36
N LEU A 35 13.31 13.89 -32.57
CA LEU A 35 12.04 14.41 -33.07
C LEU A 35 11.00 14.76 -32.00
N CYS A 36 11.10 14.18 -30.79
CA CYS A 36 10.10 14.46 -29.75
C CYS A 36 10.70 14.91 -28.43
N SER A 37 12.02 15.09 -28.37
CA SER A 37 12.80 15.56 -27.23
C SER A 37 12.54 14.83 -25.91
N ARG A 38 11.99 13.62 -25.97
CA ARG A 38 11.68 12.79 -24.79
C ARG A 38 12.79 11.77 -24.58
N PRO A 39 13.22 11.53 -23.32
CA PRO A 39 14.16 10.46 -22.99
C PRO A 39 13.51 9.11 -23.31
N ARG A 40 14.05 8.42 -24.32
CA ARG A 40 13.50 7.19 -24.91
C ARG A 40 14.64 6.32 -25.39
N THR A 41 14.40 5.02 -25.52
CA THR A 41 15.33 4.15 -26.23
C THR A 41 15.30 4.46 -27.73
N LEU A 42 16.44 4.91 -28.27
CA LEU A 42 16.58 5.38 -29.65
C LEU A 42 17.15 4.29 -30.55
N PHE A 43 16.25 3.53 -31.18
CA PHE A 43 16.62 2.37 -32.00
C PHE A 43 16.91 2.73 -33.46
N HIS A 44 16.43 3.89 -33.93
CA HIS A 44 16.45 4.22 -35.35
C HIS A 44 17.27 5.48 -35.61
N THR A 45 18.04 5.47 -36.69
CA THR A 45 18.78 6.64 -37.18
C THR A 45 17.84 7.55 -37.97
N HIS A 46 18.05 8.86 -37.87
CA HIS A 46 17.30 9.92 -38.55
C HIS A 46 18.25 11.04 -38.96
N GLY A 47 18.10 11.57 -40.19
CA GLY A 47 18.99 12.61 -40.72
C GLY A 47 20.48 12.23 -40.67
N GLU A 48 21.34 13.24 -40.49
CA GLU A 48 22.80 13.08 -40.37
C GLU A 48 23.22 12.64 -38.95
N GLY A 49 22.98 11.36 -38.64
CA GLY A 49 23.53 10.72 -37.44
C GLY A 49 22.72 10.91 -36.14
N GLU A 50 21.55 11.52 -36.21
CA GLU A 50 20.62 11.62 -35.08
C GLU A 50 19.84 10.33 -34.87
N ARG A 51 19.32 10.14 -33.65
CA ARG A 51 18.63 8.92 -33.25
C ARG A 51 17.22 9.27 -32.75
N ILE A 52 16.25 8.47 -33.16
CA ILE A 52 14.83 8.68 -32.85
C ILE A 52 14.20 7.42 -32.26
N CYS A 53 13.15 7.61 -31.46
CA CYS A 53 12.38 6.51 -30.88
C CYS A 53 11.50 5.83 -31.93
N THR A 54 11.12 4.57 -31.71
CA THR A 54 10.27 3.77 -32.62
C THR A 54 8.92 4.43 -32.92
N SER A 55 8.37 5.20 -31.98
CA SER A 55 7.13 5.95 -32.21
C SER A 55 7.32 7.10 -33.20
N CYS A 56 8.41 7.86 -33.08
CA CYS A 56 8.75 8.91 -34.03
C CYS A 56 9.12 8.29 -35.37
N TYR A 57 9.92 7.22 -35.39
CA TYR A 57 10.25 6.46 -36.59
C TYR A 57 9.00 5.96 -37.34
N SER A 58 8.00 5.46 -36.63
CA SER A 58 6.73 5.02 -37.21
C SER A 58 5.87 6.17 -37.72
N ARG A 59 6.07 7.40 -37.20
CA ARG A 59 5.38 8.61 -37.63
C ARG A 59 6.06 9.24 -38.85
N VAL A 60 7.39 9.22 -38.94
CA VAL A 60 8.10 9.72 -40.13
C VAL A 60 8.08 8.73 -41.30
N ARG A 61 7.69 7.47 -41.08
CA ARG A 61 7.43 6.47 -42.14
C ARG A 61 5.98 6.43 -42.60
N THR A 62 5.33 7.58 -42.61
CA THR A 62 4.07 7.75 -43.31
C THR A 62 4.33 8.40 -44.66
N ALA A 63 3.81 7.82 -45.74
CA ALA A 63 3.91 8.40 -47.06
C ALA A 63 2.56 8.30 -47.77
N THR A 64 2.44 9.02 -48.88
CA THR A 64 1.33 8.84 -49.82
C THR A 64 1.46 7.47 -50.46
N CYS A 65 0.45 6.63 -50.30
CA CYS A 65 0.49 5.29 -50.86
C CYS A 65 0.44 5.36 -52.41
N SER A 66 1.43 4.80 -53.09
CA SER A 66 1.51 4.75 -54.56
C SER A 66 0.34 4.01 -55.22
N ARG A 67 -0.39 3.17 -54.46
CA ARG A 67 -1.54 2.39 -54.95
C ARG A 67 -2.89 3.06 -54.73
N CYS A 68 -3.18 3.55 -53.52
CA CYS A 68 -4.48 4.15 -53.22
C CYS A 68 -4.47 5.68 -53.16
N GLY A 69 -3.33 6.33 -53.37
CA GLY A 69 -3.19 7.79 -53.33
C GLY A 69 -3.43 8.43 -51.96
N ARG A 70 -3.74 7.65 -50.91
CA ARG A 70 -4.01 8.19 -49.58
C ARG A 70 -2.72 8.64 -48.91
N GLU A 71 -2.75 9.85 -48.38
CA GLU A 71 -1.67 10.45 -47.63
C GLU A 71 -1.56 9.88 -46.20
N ASN A 72 -0.43 10.15 -45.55
CA ASN A 72 -0.15 9.79 -44.16
C ASN A 72 -0.35 8.30 -43.83
N GLN A 73 -0.18 7.41 -44.81
CA GLN A 73 -0.34 5.98 -44.60
C GLN A 73 0.94 5.35 -44.07
N ARG A 74 0.81 4.45 -43.11
CA ARG A 74 1.91 3.59 -42.70
C ARG A 74 2.28 2.67 -43.85
N ILE A 75 3.54 2.78 -44.28
CA ILE A 75 4.06 2.03 -45.42
C ILE A 75 4.49 0.64 -44.98
N LYS A 76 3.94 -0.38 -45.63
CA LYS A 76 4.23 -1.79 -45.34
C LYS A 76 5.40 -2.30 -46.17
N THR A 77 5.44 -1.92 -47.45
CA THR A 77 6.50 -2.24 -48.39
C THR A 77 6.63 -1.12 -49.42
N THR A 78 7.70 -1.11 -50.19
CA THR A 78 7.90 -0.22 -51.34
C THR A 78 8.11 -1.09 -52.56
N ASP A 79 7.47 -0.76 -53.68
CA ASP A 79 7.67 -1.43 -54.96
C ASP A 79 8.29 -0.47 -55.99
N GLY A 80 8.45 -0.92 -57.25
CA GLY A 80 8.97 -0.09 -58.34
C GLY A 80 8.15 1.15 -58.68
N HIS A 81 6.96 1.33 -58.10
CA HIS A 81 6.08 2.49 -58.28
C HIS A 81 5.93 3.32 -57.00
N GLY A 82 6.63 2.96 -55.91
CA GLY A 82 6.70 3.72 -54.68
C GLY A 82 6.11 3.01 -53.45
N PRO A 83 5.86 3.74 -52.35
CA PRO A 83 5.52 3.15 -51.07
C PRO A 83 4.06 2.66 -51.01
N ILE A 84 3.84 1.41 -50.59
CA ILE A 84 2.52 0.77 -50.51
C ILE A 84 2.07 0.60 -49.04
N CYS A 85 0.85 1.04 -48.72
CA CYS A 85 0.26 0.87 -47.39
C CYS A 85 -0.15 -0.59 -47.12
N GLU A 86 -0.31 -0.96 -45.84
CA GLU A 86 -0.66 -2.34 -45.45
C GLU A 86 -1.97 -2.84 -46.08
N ARG A 87 -2.94 -1.95 -46.32
CA ARG A 87 -4.20 -2.29 -46.98
C ARG A 87 -3.99 -2.63 -48.45
N CYS A 88 -3.28 -1.79 -49.20
CA CYS A 88 -2.98 -2.05 -50.62
C CYS A 88 -2.07 -3.27 -50.79
N HIS A 89 -1.08 -3.44 -49.92
CA HIS A 89 -0.25 -4.65 -49.92
C HIS A 89 -1.05 -5.93 -49.64
N GLN A 90 -2.09 -5.88 -48.80
CA GLN A 90 -3.00 -7.02 -48.63
C GLN A 90 -3.89 -7.26 -49.85
N HIS A 91 -4.20 -6.22 -50.62
CA HIS A 91 -4.99 -6.31 -51.84
C HIS A 91 -4.18 -6.93 -53.00
N ASP A 92 -2.91 -6.51 -53.13
CA ASP A 92 -1.96 -6.97 -54.15
C ASP A 92 -1.38 -8.36 -53.86
N ARG A 93 -1.87 -9.05 -52.82
CA ARG A 93 -1.45 -10.43 -52.56
C ARG A 93 -1.83 -11.33 -53.73
N PRO A 94 -0.94 -12.24 -54.16
CA PRO A 94 -1.24 -13.20 -55.21
C PRO A 94 -2.56 -13.92 -54.89
N GLN A 95 -3.52 -13.78 -55.79
CA GLN A 95 -4.75 -14.52 -55.69
C GLN A 95 -4.56 -15.80 -56.49
N GLU A 96 -4.73 -16.92 -55.81
CA GLU A 96 -4.60 -18.25 -56.37
C GLU A 96 -5.98 -18.91 -56.40
N VAL A 97 -6.14 -19.92 -57.25
CA VAL A 97 -7.40 -20.68 -57.34
C VAL A 97 -7.55 -21.54 -56.08
N CYS A 98 -8.57 -21.26 -55.28
CA CYS A 98 -8.84 -22.06 -54.09
C CYS A 98 -9.11 -23.51 -54.48
N ALA A 99 -8.37 -24.46 -53.92
CA ALA A 99 -8.50 -25.90 -54.18
C ALA A 99 -9.83 -26.54 -53.68
N SER A 100 -10.82 -25.73 -53.28
CA SER A 100 -12.12 -26.20 -52.81
C SER A 100 -13.28 -25.52 -53.52
N CYS A 101 -13.33 -24.18 -53.54
CA CYS A 101 -14.42 -23.47 -54.24
C CYS A 101 -14.07 -23.04 -55.66
N GLY A 102 -12.84 -23.28 -56.14
CA GLY A 102 -12.38 -22.88 -57.47
C GLY A 102 -12.30 -21.36 -57.68
N ARG A 103 -12.61 -20.54 -56.68
CA ARG A 103 -12.56 -19.08 -56.79
C ARG A 103 -11.15 -18.58 -56.54
N THR A 104 -10.72 -17.65 -57.40
CA THR A 104 -9.47 -16.89 -57.24
C THR A 104 -9.57 -16.00 -56.00
N ARG A 105 -8.74 -16.29 -54.99
CA ARG A 105 -8.74 -15.63 -53.68
C ARG A 105 -7.32 -15.64 -53.12
N VAL A 106 -7.06 -14.82 -52.10
CA VAL A 106 -5.85 -14.98 -51.28
C VAL A 106 -5.97 -16.27 -50.47
N LEU A 107 -5.03 -17.20 -50.66
CA LEU A 107 -5.08 -18.54 -50.06
C LEU A 107 -4.13 -18.67 -48.87
N THR A 108 -4.40 -19.65 -48.02
CA THR A 108 -3.47 -20.15 -47.00
C THR A 108 -3.23 -21.62 -47.28
N ARG A 109 -1.96 -22.04 -47.38
CA ARG A 109 -1.62 -23.45 -47.60
C ARG A 109 -1.95 -24.28 -46.37
N SER A 110 -2.68 -25.36 -46.59
CA SER A 110 -2.94 -26.39 -45.58
C SER A 110 -1.68 -27.21 -45.35
N ARG A 111 -1.45 -27.64 -44.11
CA ARG A 111 -0.34 -28.56 -43.78
C ARG A 111 -0.69 -30.02 -44.09
N ASP A 112 -1.97 -30.33 -44.23
CA ASP A 112 -2.45 -31.72 -44.34
C ASP A 112 -2.31 -32.25 -45.77
N ASP A 113 -2.51 -31.41 -46.78
CA ASP A 113 -2.47 -31.77 -48.20
C ASP A 113 -1.64 -30.81 -49.06
N GLY A 114 -1.02 -29.78 -48.45
CA GLY A 114 -0.17 -28.81 -49.14
C GLY A 114 -0.90 -27.82 -50.06
N LEU A 115 -2.21 -27.97 -50.24
CA LEU A 115 -3.03 -27.18 -51.16
C LEU A 115 -3.46 -25.84 -50.54
N GLY A 116 -3.72 -24.85 -51.40
CA GLY A 116 -4.18 -23.52 -51.03
C GLY A 116 -5.69 -23.44 -50.84
N TYR A 117 -6.14 -22.97 -49.67
CA TYR A 117 -7.56 -22.74 -49.39
C TYR A 117 -7.84 -21.29 -49.04
N CYS A 118 -8.95 -20.76 -49.56
CA CYS A 118 -9.44 -19.44 -49.17
C CYS A 118 -9.96 -19.50 -47.73
N ARG A 119 -10.05 -18.34 -47.06
CA ARG A 119 -10.51 -18.24 -45.67
C ARG A 119 -11.87 -18.93 -45.44
N GLY A 120 -12.79 -18.82 -46.39
CA GLY A 120 -14.13 -19.45 -46.32
C GLY A 120 -14.05 -20.98 -46.37
N CYS A 121 -13.47 -21.53 -47.44
CA CYS A 121 -13.33 -22.98 -47.60
C CYS A 121 -12.46 -23.62 -46.52
N ARG A 122 -11.43 -22.93 -46.03
CA ARG A 122 -10.64 -23.38 -44.87
C ARG A 122 -11.49 -23.44 -43.59
N ALA A 123 -12.43 -22.53 -43.41
CA ALA A 123 -13.35 -22.56 -42.28
C ALA A 123 -14.41 -23.68 -42.41
N GLU A 124 -14.82 -23.99 -43.64
CA GLU A 124 -15.80 -25.06 -43.96
C GLU A 124 -15.19 -26.47 -43.90
N ARG A 125 -13.93 -26.66 -44.31
CA ARG A 125 -13.18 -27.92 -44.20
C ARG A 125 -12.88 -28.37 -42.76
N GLY A 126 -13.19 -27.57 -41.75
CA GLY A 126 -13.10 -28.04 -40.37
C GLY A 126 -14.13 -29.16 -40.14
N ARG A 127 -13.66 -30.39 -39.86
CA ARG A 127 -14.49 -31.58 -39.62
C ARG A 127 -15.71 -31.20 -38.75
N ARG A 128 -16.92 -31.46 -39.27
CA ARG A 128 -18.19 -31.19 -38.57
C ARG A 128 -18.82 -32.52 -38.19
N GLU A 129 -19.14 -32.66 -36.92
CA GLU A 129 -19.73 -33.86 -36.34
C GLU A 129 -20.85 -33.44 -35.38
N ALA A 130 -21.74 -34.36 -35.05
CA ALA A 130 -22.76 -34.12 -34.04
C ALA A 130 -22.08 -33.79 -32.70
N CYS A 131 -22.34 -32.59 -32.17
CA CYS A 131 -21.78 -32.18 -30.90
C CYS A 131 -22.54 -32.85 -29.76
N ILE A 132 -21.89 -33.67 -28.93
CA ILE A 132 -22.57 -34.35 -27.80
C ILE A 132 -23.30 -33.38 -26.86
N GLY A 133 -22.77 -32.17 -26.66
CA GLY A 133 -23.38 -31.18 -25.78
C GLY A 133 -24.57 -30.37 -26.36
N CYS A 134 -24.82 -30.36 -27.68
CA CYS A 134 -26.00 -29.66 -28.24
C CYS A 134 -26.73 -30.44 -29.33
N GLY A 135 -26.31 -31.66 -29.66
CA GLY A 135 -26.85 -32.52 -30.70
C GLY A 135 -26.63 -32.04 -32.14
N ARG A 136 -26.24 -30.78 -32.35
CA ARG A 136 -26.13 -30.19 -33.69
C ARG A 136 -24.80 -30.53 -34.36
N SER A 137 -24.84 -30.79 -35.66
CA SER A 137 -23.63 -30.90 -36.49
C SER A 137 -22.88 -29.57 -36.51
N ARG A 138 -21.75 -29.51 -35.81
CA ARG A 138 -20.95 -28.31 -35.59
C ARG A 138 -19.48 -28.66 -35.82
N ARG A 139 -18.66 -27.66 -36.10
CA ARG A 139 -17.21 -27.85 -36.22
C ARG A 139 -16.66 -28.40 -34.90
N VAL A 140 -15.90 -29.49 -34.98
CA VAL A 140 -15.25 -30.12 -33.82
C VAL A 140 -14.19 -29.16 -33.27
N ASN A 141 -14.32 -28.80 -32.00
CA ASN A 141 -13.37 -27.95 -31.28
C ASN A 141 -12.47 -28.78 -30.36
N ALA A 142 -13.04 -29.81 -29.73
CA ALA A 142 -12.34 -30.75 -28.87
C ALA A 142 -13.07 -32.10 -28.92
N ARG A 143 -12.41 -33.16 -28.42
CA ARG A 143 -13.02 -34.49 -28.20
C ARG A 143 -13.06 -34.85 -26.71
N THR A 144 -14.06 -35.62 -26.30
CA THR A 144 -14.10 -36.26 -24.97
C THR A 144 -13.07 -37.38 -24.88
N ALA A 145 -12.85 -37.93 -23.68
CA ALA A 145 -12.00 -39.12 -23.49
C ALA A 145 -12.50 -40.33 -24.29
N GLU A 146 -13.82 -40.43 -24.49
CA GLU A 146 -14.51 -41.45 -25.28
C GLU A 146 -14.49 -41.17 -26.79
N GLY A 147 -13.95 -40.01 -27.20
CA GLY A 147 -13.74 -39.65 -28.60
C GLY A 147 -14.86 -38.81 -29.24
N ASP A 148 -15.91 -38.46 -28.50
CA ASP A 148 -17.05 -37.69 -29.01
C ASP A 148 -16.69 -36.25 -29.33
N ALA A 149 -17.28 -35.73 -30.41
CA ALA A 149 -17.08 -34.36 -30.82
C ALA A 149 -17.80 -33.35 -29.90
N ILE A 150 -17.07 -32.32 -29.46
CA ILE A 150 -17.64 -31.15 -28.77
C ILE A 150 -17.37 -29.88 -29.60
N CYS A 151 -18.41 -29.09 -29.82
CA CYS A 151 -18.30 -27.77 -30.49
C CYS A 151 -17.76 -26.69 -29.53
N GLY A 152 -17.20 -25.60 -30.08
CA GLY A 152 -16.59 -24.55 -29.26
C GLY A 152 -17.52 -23.90 -28.23
N THR A 153 -18.81 -23.77 -28.54
CA THR A 153 -19.81 -23.21 -27.63
C THR A 153 -20.12 -24.15 -26.46
N CYS A 154 -20.39 -25.42 -26.75
CA CYS A 154 -20.62 -26.42 -25.70
C CYS A 154 -19.35 -26.64 -24.88
N TYR A 155 -18.19 -26.74 -25.52
CA TYR A 155 -16.89 -26.85 -24.84
C TYR A 155 -16.65 -25.74 -23.81
N ALA A 156 -16.96 -24.49 -24.18
CA ALA A 156 -16.83 -23.36 -23.27
C ALA A 156 -17.85 -23.39 -22.11
N ARG A 157 -19.06 -23.91 -22.35
CA ARG A 157 -20.14 -24.00 -21.38
C ARG A 157 -19.92 -25.13 -20.36
N THR A 158 -19.55 -26.33 -20.81
CA THR A 158 -19.26 -27.48 -19.92
C THR A 158 -18.09 -27.17 -18.99
N ARG A 159 -17.02 -26.59 -19.54
CA ARG A 159 -15.83 -26.16 -18.77
C ARG A 159 -16.11 -25.06 -17.73
N ALA A 160 -17.20 -24.32 -17.88
CA ALA A 160 -17.60 -23.29 -16.93
C ALA A 160 -18.58 -23.77 -15.85
N ALA A 161 -19.17 -24.97 -16.01
CA ALA A 161 -20.25 -25.47 -15.17
C ALA A 161 -19.85 -26.61 -14.24
N GLU A 162 -18.86 -27.45 -14.61
CA GLU A 162 -18.58 -28.70 -13.89
C GLU A 162 -17.20 -28.75 -13.22
N ASP A 163 -16.23 -27.95 -13.69
CA ASP A 163 -14.87 -28.02 -13.15
C ASP A 163 -14.70 -27.18 -11.86
N ALA A 164 -14.16 -27.80 -10.81
CA ALA A 164 -13.72 -27.10 -9.61
C ALA A 164 -12.37 -26.41 -9.82
N CYS A 165 -12.14 -25.30 -9.11
CA CYS A 165 -10.82 -24.69 -9.02
C CYS A 165 -9.88 -25.55 -8.16
N ASP A 166 -8.77 -26.02 -8.73
CA ASP A 166 -7.75 -26.84 -8.04
C ASP A 166 -6.99 -26.09 -6.91
N GLU A 167 -7.27 -24.81 -6.69
CA GLU A 167 -6.69 -24.03 -5.58
C GLU A 167 -7.72 -23.65 -4.51
N CYS A 168 -9.00 -23.43 -4.85
CA CYS A 168 -10.00 -22.98 -3.87
C CYS A 168 -11.30 -23.80 -3.83
N GLY A 169 -11.42 -24.87 -4.62
CA GLY A 169 -12.57 -25.77 -4.64
C GLY A 169 -13.87 -25.19 -5.22
N THR A 170 -13.91 -23.90 -5.54
CA THR A 170 -15.12 -23.25 -6.07
C THR A 170 -15.47 -23.80 -7.46
N ILE A 171 -16.72 -24.24 -7.62
CA ILE A 171 -17.31 -24.66 -8.89
C ILE A 171 -17.83 -23.41 -9.60
N GLY A 172 -17.45 -23.23 -10.88
CA GLY A 172 -17.86 -22.06 -11.66
C GLY A 172 -16.89 -21.73 -12.80
N PRO A 173 -17.01 -20.55 -13.45
CA PRO A 173 -16.22 -20.22 -14.64
C PRO A 173 -14.72 -20.17 -14.33
N LEU A 174 -13.97 -21.11 -14.89
CA LEU A 174 -12.52 -21.15 -14.81
C LEU A 174 -11.87 -20.11 -15.73
N ALA A 175 -10.81 -19.47 -15.25
CA ALA A 175 -10.08 -18.45 -16.00
C ALA A 175 -9.00 -19.04 -16.91
N VAL A 176 -8.30 -20.08 -16.42
CA VAL A 176 -7.22 -20.72 -17.16
C VAL A 176 -7.00 -22.15 -16.68
N ARG A 177 -6.38 -22.96 -17.54
CA ARG A 177 -5.71 -24.20 -17.14
C ARG A 177 -4.20 -23.97 -17.15
N ALA A 178 -3.64 -23.73 -15.98
CA ALA A 178 -2.21 -23.49 -15.78
C ALA A 178 -1.42 -24.75 -16.18
N GLY A 179 -0.33 -24.59 -16.93
CA GLY A 179 0.39 -25.73 -17.54
C GLY A 179 -0.13 -26.18 -18.91
N GLY A 180 -1.26 -25.63 -19.39
CA GLY A 180 -1.79 -25.93 -20.72
C GLY A 180 -2.48 -27.29 -20.79
N ARG A 181 -2.19 -28.08 -21.84
CA ARG A 181 -2.74 -29.44 -22.07
C ARG A 181 -1.79 -30.57 -21.61
N ARG A 182 -0.84 -30.28 -20.71
CA ARG A 182 0.13 -31.28 -20.22
C ARG A 182 -0.36 -31.92 -18.93
N ASP A 183 0.16 -33.10 -18.61
CA ASP A 183 -0.03 -33.70 -17.29
C ASP A 183 0.51 -32.78 -16.17
N GLY A 184 -0.22 -32.72 -15.06
CA GLY A 184 0.02 -31.77 -13.96
C GLY A 184 -0.59 -30.38 -14.15
N SER A 185 -1.39 -30.17 -15.20
CA SER A 185 -2.10 -28.90 -15.40
C SER A 185 -3.18 -28.65 -14.35
N ARG A 186 -3.31 -27.41 -13.87
CA ARG A 186 -4.29 -27.03 -12.85
C ARG A 186 -5.37 -26.10 -13.40
N ASN A 187 -6.63 -26.42 -13.16
CA ASN A 187 -7.81 -25.60 -13.42
C ASN A 187 -7.92 -24.50 -12.36
N LEU A 188 -7.78 -23.23 -12.77
CA LEU A 188 -7.80 -22.08 -11.86
C LEU A 188 -8.94 -21.13 -12.19
N CYS A 189 -9.75 -20.77 -11.20
CA CYS A 189 -10.78 -19.74 -11.34
C CYS A 189 -10.15 -18.34 -11.50
N VAL A 190 -10.97 -17.35 -11.89
CA VAL A 190 -10.54 -15.95 -12.04
C VAL A 190 -9.86 -15.43 -10.77
N ARG A 191 -10.29 -15.89 -9.59
CA ARG A 191 -9.73 -15.48 -8.29
C ARG A 191 -8.37 -16.13 -7.97
N CYS A 192 -8.12 -17.35 -8.44
CA CYS A 192 -6.91 -18.11 -8.11
C CYS A 192 -5.81 -17.94 -9.16
N TYR A 193 -6.17 -17.61 -10.40
CA TYR A 193 -5.20 -17.42 -11.45
C TYR A 193 -4.24 -16.25 -11.18
N ARG A 194 -2.95 -16.55 -11.00
CA ARG A 194 -1.88 -15.55 -10.91
C ARG A 194 -1.19 -15.45 -12.27
N HIS A 195 -1.15 -14.24 -12.83
CA HIS A 195 -0.41 -14.03 -14.07
C HIS A 195 1.09 -14.26 -13.86
N PRO A 196 1.76 -14.96 -14.80
CA PRO A 196 3.20 -15.19 -14.70
C PRO A 196 3.98 -13.87 -14.71
N THR A 197 5.05 -13.85 -13.91
CA THR A 197 6.00 -12.74 -13.84
C THR A 197 7.16 -12.99 -14.81
N LYS A 198 7.63 -11.93 -15.47
CA LYS A 198 8.81 -11.95 -16.33
C LYS A 198 9.60 -10.65 -16.19
N PRO A 199 10.89 -10.63 -16.56
CA PRO A 199 11.67 -9.40 -16.61
C PRO A 199 11.03 -8.40 -17.59
N CYS A 200 10.79 -7.18 -17.13
CA CYS A 200 10.31 -6.11 -17.99
C CYS A 200 11.44 -5.61 -18.89
N GLY A 201 11.27 -5.62 -20.20
CA GLY A 201 12.27 -5.09 -21.14
C GLY A 201 12.45 -3.57 -21.14
N ILE A 202 11.72 -2.83 -20.28
CA ILE A 202 11.93 -1.38 -20.06
C ILE A 202 12.63 -1.10 -18.74
N CYS A 203 12.19 -1.72 -17.64
CA CYS A 203 12.69 -1.38 -16.30
C CYS A 203 13.46 -2.51 -15.61
N GLY A 204 13.68 -3.65 -16.29
CA GLY A 204 14.39 -4.83 -15.78
C GLY A 204 13.64 -5.62 -14.69
N ARG A 205 12.72 -4.98 -13.95
CA ARG A 205 12.04 -5.60 -12.80
C ARG A 205 11.15 -6.76 -13.22
N SER A 206 11.28 -7.89 -12.52
CA SER A 206 10.40 -9.05 -12.63
C SER A 206 8.99 -8.71 -12.15
N ARG A 207 8.05 -8.57 -13.07
CA ARG A 207 6.65 -8.21 -12.81
C ARG A 207 5.72 -8.98 -13.75
N ARG A 208 4.42 -8.96 -13.46
CA ARG A 208 3.40 -9.44 -14.40
C ARG A 208 3.63 -8.82 -15.78
N VAL A 209 3.43 -9.59 -16.84
CA VAL A 209 3.47 -9.09 -18.22
C VAL A 209 2.14 -8.38 -18.55
N ALA A 210 2.21 -7.10 -18.92
CA ALA A 210 1.07 -6.33 -19.43
C ALA A 210 0.99 -6.34 -20.96
N LEU A 211 2.14 -6.26 -21.63
CA LEU A 211 2.27 -6.45 -23.07
C LEU A 211 3.27 -7.59 -23.30
N LYS A 212 2.82 -8.66 -23.97
CA LYS A 212 3.69 -9.79 -24.29
C LYS A 212 4.73 -9.38 -25.33
N ALA A 213 5.91 -9.98 -25.22
CA ALA A 213 6.94 -9.84 -26.21
C ALA A 213 6.43 -10.25 -27.61
N THR A 214 6.86 -9.49 -28.61
CA THR A 214 6.80 -9.84 -30.03
C THR A 214 8.23 -9.93 -30.57
N ASP A 215 8.40 -10.30 -31.83
CA ASP A 215 9.73 -10.29 -32.50
C ASP A 215 10.42 -8.92 -32.43
N THR A 216 9.68 -7.85 -32.15
CA THR A 216 10.14 -6.46 -32.18
C THR A 216 9.95 -5.70 -30.87
N THR A 217 9.29 -6.28 -29.87
CA THR A 217 9.04 -5.62 -28.58
C THR A 217 9.23 -6.62 -27.43
N PRO A 218 9.91 -6.25 -26.33
CA PRO A 218 10.09 -7.16 -25.20
C PRO A 218 8.83 -7.24 -24.35
N ASP A 219 8.79 -8.19 -23.39
CA ASP A 219 7.73 -8.25 -22.39
C ASP A 219 7.73 -6.95 -21.55
N ILE A 220 6.59 -6.25 -21.45
CA ILE A 220 6.48 -4.96 -20.73
C ILE A 220 5.58 -5.10 -19.50
N CYS A 221 6.04 -4.61 -18.34
CA CYS A 221 5.24 -4.62 -17.12
C CYS A 221 4.11 -3.56 -17.11
N PRO A 222 3.07 -3.70 -16.26
CA PRO A 222 1.97 -2.75 -16.15
C PRO A 222 2.38 -1.32 -15.80
N THR A 223 3.56 -1.10 -15.20
CA THR A 223 4.02 0.26 -14.86
C THR A 223 4.64 0.95 -16.07
N CYS A 224 5.42 0.23 -16.86
CA CYS A 224 6.07 0.78 -18.06
C CYS A 224 5.13 0.80 -19.27
N TYR A 225 4.11 -0.05 -19.28
CA TYR A 225 3.08 -0.06 -20.31
C TYR A 225 2.10 1.11 -20.12
N GLN A 226 2.15 2.10 -21.00
CA GLN A 226 1.12 3.13 -21.07
C GLN A 226 -0.15 2.51 -21.64
N ALA A 227 -1.22 2.49 -20.84
CA ALA A 227 -2.50 2.00 -21.32
C ALA A 227 -3.11 3.02 -22.30
N PRO A 228 -3.84 2.56 -23.31
CA PRO A 228 -4.52 3.46 -24.22
C PRO A 228 -5.71 4.14 -23.53
N MET A 229 -5.98 5.38 -23.93
CA MET A 229 -7.30 5.98 -23.79
C MET A 229 -8.25 5.25 -24.75
N ILE A 230 -9.46 4.94 -24.27
CA ILE A 230 -10.49 4.21 -25.00
C ILE A 230 -11.87 4.78 -24.65
N ASP A 231 -12.83 4.67 -25.57
CA ASP A 231 -14.25 4.88 -25.29
C ASP A 231 -14.83 3.64 -24.61
N CYS A 232 -15.25 3.78 -23.36
CA CYS A 232 -15.69 2.62 -22.58
C CYS A 232 -17.08 2.16 -23.03
N SER A 233 -17.20 0.91 -23.46
CA SER A 233 -18.49 0.29 -23.85
C SER A 233 -19.50 0.06 -22.72
N LEU A 234 -19.18 0.50 -21.49
CA LEU A 234 -20.03 0.35 -20.31
C LEU A 234 -20.49 1.71 -19.79
N CYS A 235 -19.56 2.59 -19.40
CA CYS A 235 -19.90 3.92 -18.90
C CYS A 235 -19.90 5.03 -19.95
N GLY A 236 -19.51 4.75 -21.20
CA GLY A 236 -19.42 5.74 -22.27
C GLY A 236 -18.22 6.71 -22.16
N GLN A 237 -17.52 6.74 -21.02
CA GLN A 237 -16.44 7.70 -20.77
C GLN A 237 -15.16 7.38 -21.54
N GLN A 238 -14.44 8.44 -21.92
CA GLN A 238 -13.06 8.37 -22.41
C GLN A 238 -12.10 8.23 -21.25
N ALA A 239 -11.51 7.05 -21.10
CA ALA A 239 -10.62 6.74 -19.97
C ALA A 239 -9.54 5.74 -20.33
N LEU A 240 -8.54 5.59 -19.44
CA LEU A 240 -7.54 4.54 -19.60
C LEU A 240 -8.18 3.15 -19.44
N GLY A 241 -7.89 2.25 -20.38
CA GLY A 241 -8.51 0.91 -20.37
C GLY A 241 -7.85 -0.09 -21.29
N ARG A 242 -8.57 -1.19 -21.54
CA ARG A 242 -8.17 -2.24 -22.48
C ARG A 242 -9.02 -2.14 -23.74
N ARG A 243 -8.38 -2.10 -24.91
CA ARG A 243 -9.05 -2.05 -26.23
C ARG A 243 -9.86 -3.31 -26.54
N THR A 244 -9.47 -4.45 -25.96
CA THR A 244 -10.17 -5.72 -26.11
C THR A 244 -10.24 -6.43 -24.76
N THR A 245 -11.44 -6.89 -24.41
CA THR A 245 -11.68 -7.89 -23.35
C THR A 245 -11.98 -9.25 -24.01
N ASN A 246 -12.11 -10.33 -23.24
CA ASN A 246 -12.46 -11.66 -23.77
C ASN A 246 -13.77 -11.67 -24.61
N HIS A 247 -14.61 -10.62 -24.49
CA HIS A 247 -15.86 -10.44 -25.25
C HIS A 247 -15.79 -9.28 -26.26
N GLY A 248 -14.60 -8.87 -26.67
CA GLY A 248 -14.35 -8.00 -27.83
C GLY A 248 -14.63 -6.50 -27.66
N ARG A 249 -15.37 -6.07 -26.62
CA ARG A 249 -15.66 -4.64 -26.41
C ARG A 249 -14.62 -3.95 -25.51
N PRO A 250 -14.26 -2.68 -25.79
CA PRO A 250 -13.33 -1.90 -24.98
C PRO A 250 -13.94 -1.53 -23.62
N ARG A 251 -13.16 -1.67 -22.52
CA ARG A 251 -13.61 -1.32 -21.16
C ARG A 251 -12.52 -0.55 -20.40
N CYS A 252 -12.91 0.49 -19.65
CA CYS A 252 -11.99 1.26 -18.82
C CYS A 252 -11.58 0.47 -17.57
N PHE A 253 -10.49 0.86 -16.91
CA PHE A 253 -10.04 0.17 -15.69
C PHE A 253 -11.02 0.33 -14.53
N ALA A 254 -11.74 1.46 -14.43
CA ALA A 254 -12.74 1.68 -13.38
C ALA A 254 -13.89 0.66 -13.47
N CYS A 255 -14.53 0.51 -14.65
CA CYS A 255 -15.59 -0.48 -14.84
C CYS A 255 -15.09 -1.93 -14.69
N GLN A 256 -13.85 -2.22 -15.10
CA GLN A 256 -13.25 -3.54 -14.86
C GLN A 256 -13.05 -3.81 -13.35
N ALA A 257 -12.57 -2.81 -12.60
CA ALA A 257 -12.40 -2.89 -11.15
C ALA A 257 -13.75 -3.08 -10.45
N ALA A 258 -14.76 -2.28 -10.80
CA ALA A 258 -16.11 -2.40 -10.27
C ALA A 258 -16.69 -3.81 -10.49
N GLN A 259 -16.60 -4.35 -11.70
CA GLN A 259 -17.05 -5.71 -11.98
C GLN A 259 -16.32 -6.76 -11.12
N GLN A 260 -15.01 -6.58 -10.90
CA GLN A 260 -14.22 -7.52 -10.11
C GLN A 260 -14.52 -7.40 -8.60
N ILE A 261 -14.79 -6.19 -8.11
CA ILE A 261 -15.27 -5.93 -6.75
C ILE A 261 -16.64 -6.56 -6.54
N ASP A 262 -17.59 -6.30 -7.44
CA ASP A 262 -18.94 -6.84 -7.36
C ASP A 262 -18.89 -8.38 -7.31
N ALA A 263 -18.13 -9.01 -8.21
CA ALA A 263 -17.96 -10.47 -8.23
C ALA A 263 -17.32 -11.04 -6.95
N ALA A 264 -16.47 -10.28 -6.26
CA ALA A 264 -15.83 -10.73 -5.02
C ALA A 264 -16.68 -10.50 -3.77
N LEU A 265 -17.61 -9.54 -3.82
CA LEU A 265 -18.52 -9.22 -2.73
C LEU A 265 -19.89 -9.89 -2.86
N THR A 266 -20.17 -10.50 -4.00
CA THR A 266 -21.38 -11.29 -4.22
C THR A 266 -21.28 -12.60 -3.42
N GLY A 267 -22.25 -12.80 -2.53
CA GLY A 267 -22.38 -14.01 -1.71
C GLY A 267 -22.88 -15.21 -2.51
N SER A 268 -23.06 -16.34 -1.83
CA SER A 268 -23.60 -17.57 -2.43
C SER A 268 -25.04 -17.43 -2.90
N ASP A 269 -25.78 -16.49 -2.34
CA ASP A 269 -27.14 -16.10 -2.72
C ASP A 269 -27.20 -15.25 -4.01
N GLY A 270 -26.03 -14.91 -4.59
CA GLY A 270 -25.95 -14.07 -5.79
C GLY A 270 -26.15 -12.58 -5.53
N THR A 271 -26.19 -12.14 -4.26
CA THR A 271 -26.33 -10.71 -3.92
C THR A 271 -25.18 -10.20 -3.07
N ILE A 272 -24.97 -8.88 -3.03
CA ILE A 272 -24.02 -8.25 -2.12
C ILE A 272 -24.74 -7.92 -0.82
N ARG A 273 -24.23 -8.46 0.29
CA ARG A 273 -24.72 -8.17 1.64
C ARG A 273 -24.89 -6.66 1.87
N PRO A 274 -26.04 -6.18 2.38
CA PRO A 274 -26.29 -4.75 2.59
C PRO A 274 -25.18 -4.03 3.36
N GLU A 275 -24.61 -4.69 4.37
CA GLU A 275 -23.54 -4.16 5.23
C GLU A 275 -22.24 -3.90 4.46
N LEU A 276 -22.02 -4.56 3.31
CA LEU A 276 -20.81 -4.42 2.48
C LEU A 276 -20.98 -3.42 1.33
N LYS A 277 -22.16 -2.82 1.13
CA LYS A 277 -22.42 -1.87 0.04
C LYS A 277 -21.53 -0.62 0.11
N SER A 278 -21.41 0.00 1.29
CA SER A 278 -20.52 1.15 1.48
C SER A 278 -19.04 0.81 1.24
N VAL A 279 -18.64 -0.43 1.58
CA VAL A 279 -17.27 -0.93 1.30
C VAL A 279 -17.05 -1.07 -0.20
N ARG A 280 -18.04 -1.63 -0.90
CA ARG A 280 -18.04 -1.77 -2.35
C ARG A 280 -17.88 -0.40 -3.00
N ASP A 281 -18.68 0.58 -2.62
CA ASP A 281 -18.68 1.91 -3.24
C ASP A 281 -17.32 2.60 -3.02
N ALA A 282 -16.80 2.56 -1.79
CA ALA A 282 -15.48 3.09 -1.47
C ALA A 282 -14.32 2.46 -2.27
N LEU A 283 -14.42 1.16 -2.60
CA LEU A 283 -13.44 0.46 -3.44
C LEU A 283 -13.58 0.85 -4.93
N THR A 284 -14.79 1.15 -5.40
CA THR A 284 -15.03 1.57 -6.79
C THR A 284 -14.61 3.00 -7.08
N GLU A 285 -14.63 3.88 -6.06
CA GLU A 285 -14.24 5.28 -6.16
C GLU A 285 -12.72 5.52 -6.09
N LEU A 286 -11.91 4.45 -5.98
CA LEU A 286 -10.46 4.59 -5.91
C LEU A 286 -9.89 5.28 -7.17
N LYS A 287 -9.12 6.35 -6.96
CA LYS A 287 -8.46 7.13 -8.03
C LYS A 287 -7.51 6.31 -8.92
N GLN A 288 -7.07 5.12 -8.47
CA GLN A 288 -6.14 4.24 -9.20
C GLN A 288 -6.68 2.82 -9.41
N PRO A 289 -7.75 2.64 -10.20
CA PRO A 289 -8.38 1.32 -10.40
C PRO A 289 -7.44 0.32 -11.09
N ARG A 290 -6.50 0.82 -11.92
CA ARG A 290 -5.48 -0.03 -12.55
C ARG A 290 -4.54 -0.68 -11.53
N SER A 291 -4.16 0.06 -10.48
CA SER A 291 -3.30 -0.46 -9.42
C SER A 291 -3.99 -1.57 -8.62
N LEU A 292 -5.29 -1.40 -8.34
CA LEU A 292 -6.13 -2.43 -7.71
C LEU A 292 -6.16 -3.71 -8.56
N LEU A 293 -6.52 -3.59 -9.84
CA LEU A 293 -6.59 -4.73 -10.78
C LEU A 293 -5.26 -5.46 -10.96
N ASN A 294 -4.13 -4.74 -10.92
CA ASN A 294 -2.82 -5.34 -11.05
C ASN A 294 -2.42 -6.15 -9.82
N ASN A 295 -2.84 -5.71 -8.63
CA ASN A 295 -2.45 -6.31 -7.36
C ASN A 295 -3.54 -7.20 -6.75
N TRP A 296 -4.69 -7.37 -7.42
CA TRP A 296 -5.88 -8.06 -6.93
C TRP A 296 -5.58 -9.34 -6.12
N HIS A 297 -4.82 -10.27 -6.70
CA HIS A 297 -4.50 -11.56 -6.06
C HIS A 297 -3.48 -11.45 -4.93
N SER A 298 -2.66 -10.41 -4.90
CA SER A 298 -1.66 -10.17 -3.85
C SER A 298 -2.23 -9.47 -2.61
N LEU A 299 -3.41 -8.83 -2.73
CA LEU A 299 -4.02 -8.09 -1.64
C LEU A 299 -4.72 -9.03 -0.65
N ALA A 300 -4.03 -9.35 0.44
CA ALA A 300 -4.55 -10.20 1.51
C ALA A 300 -5.85 -9.66 2.14
N SER A 301 -6.02 -8.33 2.22
CA SER A 301 -7.24 -7.70 2.73
C SER A 301 -8.46 -7.97 1.83
N LEU A 302 -8.28 -7.99 0.50
CA LEU A 302 -9.38 -8.32 -0.43
C LEU A 302 -9.75 -9.80 -0.38
N ARG A 303 -8.78 -10.69 -0.18
CA ARG A 303 -9.06 -12.12 0.01
C ARG A 303 -9.90 -12.34 1.26
N LEU A 304 -9.49 -11.74 2.39
CA LEU A 304 -10.27 -11.78 3.63
C LEU A 304 -11.67 -11.17 3.47
N LEU A 305 -11.79 -10.05 2.76
CA LEU A 305 -13.09 -9.45 2.47
C LEU A 305 -13.98 -10.37 1.61
N THR A 306 -13.39 -11.10 0.66
CA THR A 306 -14.09 -12.12 -0.14
C THR A 306 -14.54 -13.30 0.73
N ASP A 307 -13.71 -13.73 1.68
CA ASP A 307 -14.06 -14.81 2.61
C ASP A 307 -15.24 -14.39 3.50
N ILE A 308 -15.30 -13.14 3.93
CA ILE A 308 -16.43 -12.56 4.67
C ILE A 308 -17.69 -12.49 3.80
N ALA A 309 -17.57 -11.98 2.57
CA ALA A 309 -18.70 -11.89 1.65
C ALA A 309 -19.31 -13.27 1.32
N GLN A 310 -18.47 -14.31 1.28
CA GLN A 310 -18.88 -15.69 1.03
C GLN A 310 -19.35 -16.44 2.29
N GLY A 311 -19.43 -15.78 3.45
CA GLY A 311 -19.84 -16.40 4.71
C GLY A 311 -18.85 -17.42 5.27
N ARG A 312 -17.60 -17.45 4.79
CA ARG A 312 -16.54 -18.33 5.33
C ARG A 312 -15.88 -17.75 6.59
N ILE A 313 -16.03 -16.44 6.79
CA ILE A 313 -15.58 -15.72 7.99
C ILE A 313 -16.74 -14.80 8.39
N ASP A 314 -17.12 -14.82 9.66
CA ASP A 314 -18.18 -13.92 10.13
C ASP A 314 -17.76 -12.46 10.01
N LEU A 315 -18.71 -11.59 9.68
CA LEU A 315 -18.53 -10.14 9.71
C LEU A 315 -18.57 -9.67 11.18
N SER A 316 -17.50 -9.94 11.91
CA SER A 316 -17.36 -9.56 13.31
C SER A 316 -15.92 -9.19 13.66
N HIS A 317 -15.76 -8.43 14.74
CA HIS A 317 -14.44 -8.12 15.26
C HIS A 317 -13.70 -9.36 15.74
N ASP A 318 -14.40 -10.29 16.39
CA ASP A 318 -13.84 -11.51 16.97
C ASP A 318 -13.34 -12.47 15.88
N ALA A 319 -14.07 -12.62 14.77
CA ALA A 319 -13.65 -13.43 13.64
C ALA A 319 -12.37 -12.89 12.96
N LEU A 320 -12.18 -11.57 12.97
CA LEU A 320 -10.94 -10.94 12.53
C LEU A 320 -9.83 -11.04 13.58
N ASP A 321 -10.16 -11.06 14.87
CA ASP A 321 -9.20 -11.21 15.97
C ASP A 321 -8.60 -12.62 16.03
N ALA A 322 -9.36 -13.64 15.63
CA ALA A 322 -8.90 -15.02 15.47
C ALA A 322 -7.89 -15.20 14.32
N ARG A 323 -7.64 -14.17 13.50
CA ARG A 323 -6.65 -14.21 12.41
C ARG A 323 -5.29 -13.70 12.88
N PRO A 324 -4.18 -14.10 12.24
CA PRO A 324 -2.87 -13.49 12.50
C PRO A 324 -2.96 -11.97 12.36
N GLN A 325 -2.61 -11.23 13.42
CA GLN A 325 -2.78 -9.78 13.49
C GLN A 325 -1.71 -9.04 12.67
N VAL A 326 -1.79 -9.17 11.35
CA VAL A 326 -0.92 -8.51 10.37
C VAL A 326 -1.56 -7.21 9.84
N PHE A 327 -0.79 -6.47 9.04
CA PHE A 327 -1.25 -5.21 8.45
C PHE A 327 -2.56 -5.36 7.67
N SER A 328 -2.73 -6.42 6.87
CA SER A 328 -3.93 -6.59 6.04
C SER A 328 -5.22 -6.78 6.86
N VAL A 329 -5.15 -7.43 8.02
CA VAL A 329 -6.29 -7.58 8.93
C VAL A 329 -6.63 -6.24 9.57
N THR A 330 -5.61 -5.52 10.04
CA THR A 330 -5.78 -4.20 10.65
C THR A 330 -6.36 -3.19 9.65
N TYR A 331 -5.86 -3.22 8.41
CA TYR A 331 -6.33 -2.39 7.30
C TYR A 331 -7.77 -2.71 6.91
N LEU A 332 -8.10 -3.99 6.75
CA LEU A 332 -9.46 -4.44 6.45
C LEU A 332 -10.43 -4.02 7.55
N ARG A 333 -10.08 -4.25 8.82
CA ARG A 333 -10.94 -3.86 9.95
C ARG A 333 -11.22 -2.36 9.96
N ALA A 334 -10.19 -1.54 9.80
CA ALA A 334 -10.36 -0.08 9.74
C ALA A 334 -11.26 0.35 8.57
N MET A 335 -11.13 -0.30 7.41
CA MET A 335 -12.01 -0.06 6.25
C MET A 335 -13.46 -0.46 6.54
N LEU A 336 -13.69 -1.62 7.17
CA LEU A 336 -15.04 -2.08 7.54
C LEU A 336 -15.69 -1.14 8.56
N VAL A 337 -14.94 -0.69 9.56
CA VAL A 337 -15.44 0.28 10.56
C VAL A 337 -15.76 1.63 9.90
N ALA A 338 -14.84 2.15 9.08
CA ALA A 338 -15.04 3.44 8.40
C ALA A 338 -16.21 3.41 7.40
N ALA A 339 -16.50 2.25 6.80
CA ALA A 339 -17.65 2.05 5.92
C ALA A 339 -18.96 1.74 6.67
N GLY A 340 -18.93 1.62 8.01
CA GLY A 340 -20.10 1.28 8.84
C GLY A 340 -20.47 -0.21 8.84
N ALA A 341 -19.65 -1.09 8.23
CA ALA A 341 -19.88 -2.53 8.21
C ALA A 341 -19.52 -3.22 9.54
N LEU A 342 -18.72 -2.57 10.39
CA LEU A 342 -18.43 -2.99 11.75
C LEU A 342 -18.58 -1.81 12.72
N PRO A 343 -19.03 -2.03 13.97
CA PRO A 343 -19.12 -0.97 14.95
C PRO A 343 -17.73 -0.43 15.33
N PRO A 344 -17.60 0.86 15.69
CA PRO A 344 -16.33 1.41 16.15
C PRO A 344 -15.85 0.70 17.42
N ARG A 345 -14.56 0.36 17.48
CA ARG A 345 -13.92 -0.29 18.63
C ARG A 345 -12.53 0.28 18.86
N ASP A 346 -12.14 0.46 20.11
CA ASP A 346 -10.75 0.76 20.45
C ASP A 346 -9.89 -0.50 20.28
N GLU A 347 -9.19 -0.58 19.15
CA GLU A 347 -8.34 -1.70 18.80
C GLU A 347 -7.13 -1.86 19.73
N ASN A 348 -6.62 -0.77 20.33
CA ASN A 348 -5.50 -0.86 21.26
C ASN A 348 -5.96 -1.44 22.59
N ALA A 349 -7.13 -1.00 23.09
CA ALA A 349 -7.76 -1.56 24.28
C ALA A 349 -8.14 -3.04 24.09
N ALA A 350 -8.78 -3.38 22.97
CA ALA A 350 -9.18 -4.76 22.66
C ALA A 350 -7.98 -5.71 22.58
N ARG A 351 -6.88 -5.29 21.92
CA ARG A 351 -5.64 -6.06 21.86
C ARG A 351 -4.97 -6.20 23.23
N LEU A 352 -4.96 -5.14 24.04
CA LEU A 352 -4.43 -5.20 25.40
C LEU A 352 -5.23 -6.17 26.26
N HIS A 353 -6.56 -6.14 26.18
CA HIS A 353 -7.42 -7.04 26.93
C HIS A 353 -7.15 -8.51 26.56
N ARG A 354 -7.12 -8.84 25.26
CA ARG A 354 -6.79 -10.21 24.81
C ARG A 354 -5.40 -10.64 25.25
N TYR A 355 -4.40 -9.76 25.14
CA TYR A 355 -3.05 -10.05 25.59
C TYR A 355 -3.00 -10.34 27.09
N ALA A 356 -3.70 -9.56 27.91
CA ALA A 356 -3.79 -9.77 29.35
C ALA A 356 -4.46 -11.11 29.68
N THR A 357 -5.57 -11.45 29.00
CA THR A 357 -6.26 -12.72 29.17
C THR A 357 -5.36 -13.91 28.85
N GLN A 358 -4.62 -13.84 27.73
CA GLN A 358 -3.68 -14.90 27.34
C GLN A 358 -2.55 -15.06 28.36
N ALA A 359 -1.88 -13.95 28.71
CA ALA A 359 -0.79 -13.99 29.68
C ALA A 359 -1.24 -14.54 31.04
N VAL A 360 -2.46 -14.24 31.48
CA VAL A 360 -3.00 -14.85 32.71
C VAL A 360 -3.26 -16.35 32.54
N ALA A 361 -3.79 -16.78 31.39
CA ALA A 361 -4.08 -18.18 31.13
C ALA A 361 -2.81 -19.06 31.05
N ASP A 362 -1.69 -18.49 30.61
CA ASP A 362 -0.41 -19.18 30.44
C ASP A 362 0.26 -19.58 31.79
N ILE A 363 -0.13 -18.93 32.90
CA ILE A 363 0.34 -19.32 34.24
C ILE A 363 -0.38 -20.57 34.71
N THR A 364 0.37 -21.61 35.08
CA THR A 364 -0.17 -22.90 35.53
C THR A 364 -0.60 -22.88 37.01
N ASP A 365 0.16 -22.21 37.88
CA ASP A 365 -0.16 -22.10 39.30
C ASP A 365 -1.41 -21.22 39.55
N PRO A 366 -2.45 -21.72 40.27
CA PRO A 366 -3.68 -20.97 40.52
C PRO A 366 -3.51 -19.69 41.34
N GLU A 367 -2.59 -19.68 42.31
CA GLU A 367 -2.34 -18.52 43.16
C GLU A 367 -1.64 -17.42 42.35
N LEU A 368 -0.55 -17.76 41.66
CA LEU A 368 0.19 -16.83 40.80
C LEU A 368 -0.69 -16.31 39.66
N ARG A 369 -1.55 -17.16 39.09
CA ARG A 369 -2.56 -16.76 38.10
C ARG A 369 -3.51 -15.70 38.67
N GLY A 370 -3.98 -15.89 39.90
CA GLY A 370 -4.81 -14.92 40.61
C GLY A 370 -4.09 -13.58 40.84
N VAL A 371 -2.81 -13.63 41.19
CA VAL A 371 -1.96 -12.44 41.39
C VAL A 371 -1.79 -11.67 40.08
N LEU A 372 -1.39 -12.33 38.99
CA LEU A 372 -1.23 -11.69 37.68
C LEU A 372 -2.55 -11.12 37.17
N SER A 373 -3.67 -11.84 37.35
CA SER A 373 -5.00 -11.38 36.96
C SER A 373 -5.37 -10.06 37.64
N ARG A 374 -5.18 -9.95 38.96
CA ARG A 374 -5.43 -8.72 39.72
C ARG A 374 -4.53 -7.57 39.26
N TYR A 375 -3.24 -7.85 39.05
CA TYR A 375 -2.29 -6.86 38.56
C TYR A 375 -2.66 -6.34 37.17
N ALA A 376 -2.84 -7.25 36.21
CA ALA A 376 -3.15 -6.92 34.83
C ALA A 376 -4.47 -6.15 34.70
N ARG A 377 -5.52 -6.59 35.41
CA ARG A 377 -6.85 -5.97 35.35
C ARG A 377 -6.90 -4.61 36.04
N TRP A 378 -6.51 -4.53 37.32
CA TRP A 378 -6.78 -3.35 38.15
C TRP A 378 -5.64 -2.35 38.16
N HIS A 379 -4.39 -2.82 38.12
CA HIS A 379 -3.23 -1.95 38.18
C HIS A 379 -2.77 -1.49 36.79
N VAL A 380 -2.69 -2.41 35.83
CA VAL A 380 -2.17 -2.08 34.49
C VAL A 380 -3.28 -1.55 33.58
N ALA A 381 -4.29 -2.37 33.25
CA ALA A 381 -5.36 -1.99 32.34
C ALA A 381 -6.28 -0.92 32.96
N GLY A 382 -6.70 -1.11 34.22
CA GLY A 382 -7.57 -0.15 34.93
C GLY A 382 -6.96 1.24 35.15
N ARG A 383 -5.64 1.40 34.99
CA ARG A 383 -4.95 2.70 35.06
C ARG A 383 -4.46 3.20 33.71
N ALA A 384 -4.75 2.48 32.63
CA ALA A 384 -4.42 2.92 31.28
C ALA A 384 -5.27 4.16 30.94
N LYS A 385 -4.61 5.31 30.78
CA LYS A 385 -5.28 6.55 30.43
C LYS A 385 -5.60 6.59 28.94
N ALA A 386 -6.86 6.83 28.62
CA ALA A 386 -7.28 7.21 27.28
C ALA A 386 -6.76 8.61 26.93
N ASP A 387 -6.62 8.88 25.63
CA ASP A 387 -6.44 10.22 25.11
C ASP A 387 -7.75 11.02 25.16
N ARG A 388 -7.70 12.28 24.71
CA ARG A 388 -8.87 13.17 24.65
C ARG A 388 -9.99 12.67 23.73
N HIS A 389 -9.71 11.67 22.88
CA HIS A 389 -10.68 11.04 21.99
C HIS A 389 -11.27 9.75 22.59
N GLY A 390 -11.02 9.49 23.87
CA GLY A 390 -11.53 8.32 24.59
C GLY A 390 -10.84 7.02 24.17
N ARG A 391 -9.64 7.08 23.58
CA ARG A 391 -8.92 5.89 23.09
C ARG A 391 -7.57 5.68 23.77
N ILE A 392 -7.20 4.43 23.99
CA ILE A 392 -5.86 4.08 24.45
C ILE A 392 -4.89 4.24 23.28
N THR A 393 -3.85 5.05 23.47
CA THR A 393 -2.81 5.22 22.45
C THR A 393 -1.97 3.96 22.28
N ALA A 394 -1.39 3.76 21.09
CA ALA A 394 -0.53 2.61 20.82
C ALA A 394 0.67 2.51 21.79
N HIS A 395 1.21 3.66 22.22
CA HIS A 395 2.30 3.73 23.19
C HIS A 395 1.85 3.27 24.58
N VAL A 396 0.71 3.76 25.07
CA VAL A 396 0.15 3.33 26.37
C VAL A 396 -0.15 1.83 26.34
N ALA A 397 -0.78 1.33 25.27
CA ALA A 397 -1.05 -0.09 25.14
C ALA A 397 0.23 -0.94 25.08
N ALA A 398 1.28 -0.47 24.39
CA ALA A 398 2.57 -1.16 24.36
C ALA A 398 3.25 -1.20 25.74
N ARG A 399 3.24 -0.08 26.48
CA ARG A 399 3.73 -0.03 27.86
C ARG A 399 2.97 -1.00 28.74
N CYS A 400 1.64 -0.97 28.71
CA CYS A 400 0.81 -1.90 29.49
C CYS A 400 1.11 -3.37 29.18
N ARG A 401 1.32 -3.72 27.90
CA ARG A 401 1.76 -5.09 27.54
C ARG A 401 3.15 -5.41 28.10
N GLY A 402 4.09 -4.46 28.05
CA GLY A 402 5.42 -4.60 28.65
C GLY A 402 5.37 -4.81 30.17
N ASP A 403 4.51 -4.07 30.87
CA ASP A 403 4.31 -4.20 32.32
C ASP A 403 3.75 -5.59 32.66
N ILE A 404 2.75 -6.08 31.92
CA ILE A 404 2.17 -7.43 32.08
C ILE A 404 3.21 -8.51 31.75
N HIS A 405 3.95 -8.35 30.66
CA HIS A 405 5.00 -9.30 30.26
C HIS A 405 6.09 -9.41 31.33
N THR A 406 6.54 -8.27 31.86
CA THR A 406 7.56 -8.23 32.92
C THR A 406 7.06 -8.90 34.20
N ALA A 407 5.79 -8.72 34.54
CA ALA A 407 5.16 -9.38 35.67
C ALA A 407 5.08 -10.90 35.47
N HIS A 408 4.61 -11.35 34.31
CA HIS A 408 4.58 -12.77 33.94
C HIS A 408 5.96 -13.40 34.04
N ALA A 409 6.96 -12.80 33.40
CA ALA A 409 8.33 -13.31 33.38
C ALA A 409 8.95 -13.40 34.78
N PHE A 410 8.58 -12.52 35.72
CA PHE A 410 9.01 -12.64 37.11
C PHE A 410 8.36 -13.85 37.81
N LEU A 411 7.08 -14.11 37.55
CA LEU A 411 6.37 -15.26 38.13
C LEU A 411 6.92 -16.60 37.60
N ASP A 412 7.25 -16.66 36.30
CA ASP A 412 7.96 -17.80 35.72
C ASP A 412 9.34 -17.98 36.38
N TYR A 413 10.14 -16.90 36.44
CA TYR A 413 11.46 -16.92 37.06
C TYR A 413 11.42 -17.37 38.53
N LEU A 414 10.41 -16.93 39.29
CA LEU A 414 10.21 -17.33 40.68
C LEU A 414 9.94 -18.83 40.78
N THR A 415 9.07 -19.35 39.91
CA THR A 415 8.71 -20.78 39.83
C THR A 415 9.92 -21.63 39.41
N ASP A 416 10.64 -21.20 38.38
CA ASP A 416 11.85 -21.88 37.89
C ASP A 416 12.98 -21.91 38.93
N SER A 417 13.01 -20.91 39.82
CA SER A 417 13.94 -20.85 40.94
C SER A 417 13.49 -21.68 42.15
N GLY A 418 12.35 -22.38 42.07
CA GLY A 418 11.83 -23.23 43.14
C GLY A 418 11.28 -22.46 44.34
N HIS A 419 10.89 -21.19 44.14
CA HIS A 419 10.41 -20.31 45.20
C HIS A 419 8.93 -19.93 45.02
N THR A 420 8.30 -19.52 46.11
CA THR A 420 6.95 -18.96 46.15
C THR A 420 6.99 -17.47 46.51
N LEU A 421 5.84 -16.79 46.46
CA LEU A 421 5.77 -15.38 46.88
C LEU A 421 6.01 -15.18 48.38
N ASP A 422 5.87 -16.24 49.19
CA ASP A 422 6.05 -16.21 50.64
C ASP A 422 7.48 -16.58 51.06
N ASP A 423 8.13 -17.49 50.36
CA ASP A 423 9.51 -17.96 50.68
C ASP A 423 10.61 -17.30 49.83
N CYS A 424 10.27 -16.34 48.95
CA CYS A 424 11.22 -15.70 48.05
C CYS A 424 12.39 -15.03 48.80
N PRO A 425 13.65 -15.46 48.59
CA PRO A 425 14.81 -14.87 49.25
C PRO A 425 15.24 -13.56 48.59
N GLN A 426 15.91 -12.68 49.35
CA GLN A 426 16.44 -11.41 48.85
C GLN A 426 17.32 -11.58 47.60
N ALA A 427 18.17 -12.60 47.59
CA ALA A 427 19.07 -12.89 46.47
C ALA A 427 18.31 -13.18 45.16
N CYS A 428 17.13 -13.78 45.22
CA CYS A 428 16.30 -14.06 44.04
C CYS A 428 15.82 -12.75 43.39
N VAL A 429 15.32 -11.81 44.21
CA VAL A 429 14.87 -10.49 43.71
C VAL A 429 16.05 -9.64 43.22
N ASP A 430 17.18 -9.66 43.93
CA ASP A 430 18.36 -8.89 43.53
C ASP A 430 18.93 -9.40 42.18
N ALA A 431 19.00 -10.72 42.00
CA ALA A 431 19.37 -11.32 40.73
C ALA A 431 18.41 -10.91 39.61
N TRP A 432 17.09 -10.91 39.87
CA TRP A 432 16.09 -10.39 38.92
C TRP A 432 16.27 -8.90 38.62
N LEU A 433 16.72 -8.07 39.55
CA LEU A 433 16.84 -6.62 39.31
C LEU A 433 18.14 -6.19 38.60
N SER A 434 19.11 -7.11 38.44
CA SER A 434 20.46 -6.81 37.94
C SER A 434 20.55 -6.17 36.54
N SER A 435 19.67 -6.52 35.59
CA SER A 435 19.78 -6.08 34.18
C SER A 435 18.80 -5.01 33.71
N SER A 436 17.66 -4.81 34.40
CA SER A 436 16.60 -3.87 33.98
C SER A 436 15.78 -3.36 35.16
N ARG A 437 16.46 -2.67 36.08
CA ARG A 437 15.95 -2.28 37.40
C ARG A 437 14.64 -1.49 37.36
N ASP A 438 14.54 -0.42 36.56
CA ASP A 438 13.39 0.50 36.63
C ASP A 438 12.06 -0.13 36.19
N ALA A 439 12.06 -0.86 35.07
CA ALA A 439 10.86 -1.51 34.56
C ALA A 439 10.42 -2.68 35.46
N ARG A 440 11.38 -3.49 35.94
CA ARG A 440 11.12 -4.64 36.81
C ARG A 440 10.58 -4.22 38.18
N LEU A 441 11.06 -3.10 38.72
CA LEU A 441 10.63 -2.60 40.03
C LEU A 441 9.14 -2.25 40.12
N ILE A 442 8.45 -1.95 39.01
CA ILE A 442 7.03 -1.57 39.02
C ILE A 442 6.19 -2.70 39.62
N PHE A 443 6.38 -3.93 39.14
CA PHE A 443 5.63 -5.09 39.62
C PHE A 443 6.06 -5.51 41.02
N ILE A 444 7.36 -5.52 41.33
CA ILE A 444 7.85 -5.87 42.68
C ILE A 444 7.33 -4.89 43.74
N ARG A 445 7.30 -3.59 43.45
CA ARG A 445 6.70 -2.57 44.32
C ARG A 445 5.20 -2.82 44.53
N TRP A 446 4.50 -3.26 43.49
CA TRP A 446 3.09 -3.60 43.59
C TRP A 446 2.87 -4.83 44.47
N LEU A 447 3.65 -5.90 44.28
CA LEU A 447 3.63 -7.10 45.12
C LEU A 447 3.87 -6.75 46.59
N LYS A 448 4.95 -6.01 46.89
CA LYS A 448 5.26 -5.59 48.26
C LYS A 448 4.16 -4.76 48.90
N ARG A 449 3.58 -3.81 48.15
CA ARG A 449 2.44 -3.00 48.65
C ARG A 449 1.19 -3.85 48.89
N GLY A 450 0.99 -4.90 48.11
CA GLY A 450 -0.10 -5.86 48.26
C GLY A 450 0.09 -6.88 49.38
N GLY A 451 1.20 -6.81 50.14
CA GLY A 451 1.50 -7.75 51.22
C GLY A 451 2.16 -9.07 50.76
N TYR A 452 2.54 -9.17 49.48
CA TYR A 452 3.39 -10.24 48.95
C TYR A 452 4.87 -9.89 49.17
N LEU A 453 5.80 -10.86 49.06
CA LEU A 453 7.25 -10.62 49.19
C LEU A 453 7.61 -9.88 50.50
N ARG A 454 7.02 -10.29 51.61
CA ARG A 454 7.03 -9.56 52.91
C ARG A 454 8.43 -9.30 53.45
N HIS A 455 9.35 -10.22 53.18
CA HIS A 455 10.72 -10.20 53.73
C HIS A 455 11.73 -9.49 52.83
N ILE A 456 11.33 -9.00 51.65
CA ILE A 456 12.22 -8.38 50.67
C ILE A 456 12.44 -6.89 50.97
N ARG A 457 13.68 -6.42 50.87
CA ARG A 457 14.06 -5.00 50.89
C ARG A 457 14.11 -4.47 49.46
N LEU A 458 13.47 -3.31 49.25
CA LEU A 458 13.50 -2.65 47.95
C LEU A 458 14.66 -1.65 47.90
N PRO A 459 15.32 -1.48 46.76
CA PRO A 459 16.37 -0.50 46.63
C PRO A 459 15.84 0.94 46.69
N ASP A 460 16.67 1.86 47.20
CA ASP A 460 16.34 3.28 47.24
C ASP A 460 16.10 3.89 45.84
N PRO A 461 15.26 4.94 45.75
CA PRO A 461 15.04 5.65 44.50
C PRO A 461 16.34 6.25 43.98
N VAL A 462 16.75 5.89 42.76
CA VAL A 462 17.85 6.56 42.09
C VAL A 462 17.37 7.93 41.64
N VAL A 463 18.12 8.99 41.95
CA VAL A 463 17.83 10.35 41.48
C VAL A 463 17.79 10.32 39.94
N PRO A 464 16.70 10.79 39.30
CA PRO A 464 16.63 10.80 37.84
C PRO A 464 17.78 11.61 37.24
N LYS A 465 18.45 11.06 36.21
CA LYS A 465 19.36 11.86 35.38
C LYS A 465 18.58 13.03 34.76
N HIS A 466 19.23 14.20 34.70
CA HIS A 466 18.69 15.37 34.02
C HIS A 466 18.19 15.00 32.61
N PRO A 467 17.08 15.60 32.13
CA PRO A 467 16.60 15.30 30.79
C PRO A 467 17.67 15.68 29.76
N GLY A 468 18.23 14.69 29.06
CA GLY A 468 19.20 14.91 27.99
C GLY A 468 18.64 15.86 26.94
N HIS A 469 19.40 16.89 26.61
CA HIS A 469 19.09 17.93 25.63
C HIS A 469 20.36 18.27 24.85
N ASP A 470 20.81 17.30 24.04
CA ASP A 470 22.11 17.40 23.34
C ASP A 470 22.00 18.15 22.00
N ILE A 471 20.97 18.98 21.81
CA ILE A 471 20.74 19.77 20.58
C ILE A 471 20.97 21.24 20.89
N ASP A 472 21.83 21.86 20.09
CA ASP A 472 22.06 23.29 20.09
C ASP A 472 20.75 24.05 19.75
N PRO A 473 20.27 24.96 20.62
CA PRO A 473 19.10 25.78 20.34
C PRO A 473 19.17 26.54 19.00
N ASP A 474 20.34 27.03 18.61
CA ASP A 474 20.50 27.81 17.37
C ASP A 474 20.35 26.94 16.13
N GLU A 475 20.89 25.72 16.14
CA GLU A 475 20.68 24.73 15.08
C GLU A 475 19.20 24.36 14.95
N GLN A 476 18.51 24.20 16.08
CA GLN A 476 17.07 23.93 16.11
C GLN A 476 16.26 25.08 15.51
N PHE A 477 16.58 26.34 15.83
CA PHE A 477 15.92 27.50 15.24
C PHE A 477 16.21 27.64 13.75
N ALA A 478 17.45 27.36 13.32
CA ALA A 478 17.80 27.37 11.90
C ALA A 478 16.99 26.31 11.12
N LEU A 479 16.84 25.11 11.67
CA LEU A 479 16.01 24.06 11.08
C LEU A 479 14.53 24.45 11.04
N ALA A 480 13.98 25.01 12.12
CA ALA A 480 12.60 25.49 12.16
C ALA A 480 12.36 26.58 11.11
N ARG A 481 13.28 27.56 10.98
CA ARG A 481 13.20 28.63 9.98
C ARG A 481 13.21 28.06 8.56
N ARG A 482 14.11 27.11 8.26
CA ARG A 482 14.12 26.43 6.95
C ARG A 482 12.78 25.76 6.67
N LEU A 483 12.24 24.99 7.62
CA LEU A 483 10.98 24.27 7.44
C LEU A 483 9.77 25.20 7.32
N LEU A 484 9.80 26.39 7.92
CA LEU A 484 8.76 27.41 7.76
C LEU A 484 8.76 28.02 6.35
N HIS A 485 9.93 28.30 5.77
CA HIS A 485 10.03 29.13 4.57
C HIS A 485 10.40 28.39 3.27
N ASP A 486 11.05 27.23 3.33
CA ASP A 486 11.45 26.44 2.15
C ASP A 486 10.35 25.41 1.79
N PRO A 487 9.59 25.61 0.69
CA PRO A 487 8.53 24.68 0.29
C PRO A 487 9.04 23.31 -0.17
N ASP A 488 10.30 23.22 -0.61
CA ASP A 488 10.92 22.00 -1.11
C ASP A 488 11.62 21.19 0.00
N ALA A 489 11.74 21.75 1.21
CA ALA A 489 12.39 21.09 2.33
C ALA A 489 11.70 19.78 2.75
N ALA A 490 10.36 19.74 2.73
CA ALA A 490 9.56 18.56 3.05
C ALA A 490 8.08 18.75 2.64
N SER A 491 7.27 17.70 2.76
CA SER A 491 5.82 17.81 2.59
C SER A 491 5.18 18.79 3.58
N ILE A 492 4.04 19.39 3.21
CA ILE A 492 3.28 20.33 4.07
C ILE A 492 3.03 19.71 5.45
N GLU A 493 2.60 18.44 5.50
CA GLU A 493 2.34 17.76 6.78
C GLU A 493 3.61 17.61 7.62
N ASP A 494 4.76 17.31 6.99
CA ASP A 494 6.02 17.17 7.73
C ASP A 494 6.53 18.51 8.26
N ARG A 495 6.41 19.58 7.45
CA ARG A 495 6.81 20.94 7.85
C ARG A 495 5.96 21.44 9.03
N ALA A 496 4.63 21.29 8.95
CA ALA A 496 3.73 21.66 10.04
C ALA A 496 4.05 20.89 11.34
N ALA A 497 4.17 19.57 11.26
CA ALA A 497 4.47 18.74 12.43
C ALA A 497 5.85 19.06 13.04
N ALA A 498 6.87 19.25 12.22
CA ALA A 498 8.19 19.60 12.68
C ALA A 498 8.20 20.94 13.44
N CYS A 499 7.54 21.98 12.90
CA CYS A 499 7.46 23.28 13.56
C CYS A 499 6.73 23.20 14.90
N LEU A 500 5.65 22.40 14.99
CA LEU A 500 4.95 22.16 16.27
C LEU A 500 5.84 21.48 17.33
N ILE A 501 6.79 20.62 16.92
CA ILE A 501 7.78 20.02 17.83
C ILE A 501 8.84 21.04 18.22
N LEU A 502 9.45 21.70 17.24
CA LEU A 502 10.65 22.52 17.43
C LEU A 502 10.35 23.86 18.14
N LEU A 503 9.15 24.43 17.94
CA LEU A 503 8.77 25.74 18.47
C LEU A 503 7.86 25.64 19.69
N TYR A 504 6.91 24.69 19.67
CA TYR A 504 5.88 24.57 20.70
C TYR A 504 6.01 23.29 21.53
N ALA A 505 7.15 22.62 21.41
CA ALA A 505 7.49 21.42 22.15
C ALA A 505 6.44 20.30 22.03
N GLN A 506 5.60 20.22 21.01
CA GLN A 506 4.46 19.29 21.03
C GLN A 506 4.91 17.82 20.87
N PRO A 507 4.32 16.85 21.61
CA PRO A 507 4.59 15.44 21.38
C PRO A 507 4.02 14.98 20.03
N ALA A 508 4.76 14.13 19.30
CA ALA A 508 4.29 13.56 18.04
C ALA A 508 2.92 12.85 18.15
N ALA A 509 2.63 12.22 19.30
CA ALA A 509 1.32 11.60 19.54
C ALA A 509 0.17 12.60 19.59
N LYS A 510 0.40 13.79 20.14
CA LYS A 510 -0.60 14.86 20.23
C LYS A 510 -0.80 15.53 18.88
N ILE A 511 0.30 15.84 18.18
CA ILE A 511 0.26 16.40 16.81
C ILE A 511 -0.54 15.48 15.89
N ALA A 512 -0.23 14.19 15.91
CA ALA A 512 -0.95 13.22 15.08
C ALA A 512 -2.46 13.21 15.36
N ALA A 513 -2.88 13.44 16.60
CA ALA A 513 -4.28 13.44 17.00
C ALA A 513 -4.98 14.81 16.89
N LEU A 514 -4.35 15.79 16.20
CA LEU A 514 -4.99 17.07 15.88
C LEU A 514 -6.07 16.91 14.82
N THR A 515 -7.12 17.70 15.00
CA THR A 515 -8.34 17.70 14.22
C THR A 515 -8.64 19.08 13.65
N THR A 516 -9.50 19.17 12.65
CA THR A 516 -9.98 20.44 12.10
C THR A 516 -10.72 21.28 13.14
N SER A 517 -11.35 20.66 14.13
CA SER A 517 -11.96 21.35 15.28
C SER A 517 -10.95 21.89 16.28
N ASP A 518 -9.67 21.55 16.18
CA ASP A 518 -8.63 22.20 16.98
C ASP A 518 -8.17 23.54 16.36
N ILE A 519 -8.63 23.88 15.15
CA ILE A 519 -8.31 25.13 14.47
C ILE A 519 -9.46 26.11 14.65
N GLU A 520 -9.14 27.32 15.09
CA GLU A 520 -10.09 28.43 15.19
C GLU A 520 -9.55 29.64 14.44
N THR A 521 -10.40 30.36 13.73
CA THR A 521 -10.04 31.62 13.07
C THR A 521 -10.79 32.76 13.76
N ARG A 522 -10.07 33.78 14.23
CA ARG A 522 -10.63 34.96 14.92
C ARG A 522 -9.95 36.20 14.36
N ASP A 523 -10.73 37.16 13.87
CA ASP A 523 -10.22 38.45 13.36
C ASP A 523 -9.11 38.34 12.29
N GLY A 524 -9.13 37.26 11.50
CA GLY A 524 -8.11 36.97 10.46
C GLY A 524 -6.92 36.16 10.95
N ASP A 525 -6.77 35.99 12.27
CA ASP A 525 -5.71 35.20 12.88
C ASP A 525 -6.12 33.72 13.06
N THR A 526 -5.14 32.82 12.95
CA THR A 526 -5.34 31.38 13.14
C THR A 526 -4.84 30.95 14.52
N TYR A 527 -5.71 30.30 15.27
CA TYR A 527 -5.43 29.73 16.58
C TYR A 527 -5.49 28.21 16.53
N LEU A 528 -4.63 27.55 17.32
CA LEU A 528 -4.56 26.10 17.44
C LEU A 528 -4.71 25.67 18.91
N ALA A 529 -5.71 24.82 19.18
CA ALA A 529 -5.96 24.25 20.49
C ALA A 529 -4.92 23.19 20.85
N LEU A 530 -3.79 23.64 21.41
CA LEU A 530 -2.77 22.77 21.98
C LEU A 530 -3.00 22.55 23.48
N GLY A 531 -3.48 23.54 24.24
CA GLY A 531 -3.84 23.36 25.64
C GLY A 531 -5.22 23.93 25.96
N PRO A 532 -5.53 24.19 27.24
CA PRO A 532 -6.78 24.84 27.63
C PRO A 532 -6.99 26.19 26.95
N GLU A 533 -5.92 26.94 26.73
CA GLU A 533 -5.95 28.17 25.94
C GLU A 533 -5.47 27.93 24.51
N PRO A 534 -6.20 28.41 23.49
CA PRO A 534 -5.81 28.27 22.10
C PRO A 534 -4.60 29.16 21.78
N LEU A 535 -3.60 28.58 21.12
CA LEU A 535 -2.35 29.25 20.78
C LEU A 535 -2.48 29.99 19.45
N LEU A 536 -2.20 31.30 19.44
CA LEU A 536 -2.03 32.07 18.20
C LEU A 536 -0.85 31.52 17.39
N LEU A 537 -1.10 31.07 16.17
CA LEU A 537 -0.06 30.58 15.27
C LEU A 537 0.66 31.73 14.59
N ILE A 538 1.99 31.65 14.56
CA ILE A 538 2.81 32.60 13.78
C ILE A 538 2.62 32.36 12.27
N PRO A 539 2.59 33.41 11.45
CA PRO A 539 2.90 33.28 10.03
C PRO A 539 4.36 32.81 9.84
N PRO A 540 4.67 31.79 9.03
CA PRO A 540 3.83 31.07 8.05
C PRO A 540 3.26 29.71 8.53
N LEU A 541 3.35 29.40 9.83
CA LEU A 541 2.86 28.11 10.36
C LEU A 541 1.34 27.99 10.28
N ASP A 542 0.62 29.11 10.45
CA ASP A 542 -0.81 29.22 10.21
C ASP A 542 -1.23 28.68 8.84
N ALA A 543 -0.55 29.07 7.76
CA ALA A 543 -0.80 28.64 6.39
C ALA A 543 -0.49 27.14 6.21
N LEU A 544 0.55 26.63 6.88
CA LEU A 544 0.86 25.20 6.85
C LEU A 544 -0.21 24.37 7.54
N VAL A 545 -0.73 24.83 8.68
CA VAL A 545 -1.76 24.12 9.46
C VAL A 545 -3.12 24.18 8.78
N THR A 546 -3.51 25.33 8.24
CA THR A 546 -4.79 25.51 7.53
C THR A 546 -4.82 24.81 6.17
N ALA A 547 -3.66 24.53 5.56
CA ALA A 547 -3.56 23.68 4.37
C ALA A 547 -3.80 22.18 4.64
N LEU A 548 -3.97 21.77 5.90
CA LEU A 548 -4.31 20.39 6.29
C LEU A 548 -5.83 20.19 6.42
N PRO A 549 -6.34 18.97 6.16
CA PRO A 549 -5.61 17.77 5.75
C PRO A 549 -5.30 17.70 4.25
N VAL A 550 -4.11 17.18 3.92
CA VAL A 550 -3.76 16.83 2.53
C VAL A 550 -4.41 15.50 2.14
N ALA A 551 -5.18 15.51 1.05
CA ALA A 551 -5.84 14.33 0.51
C ALA A 551 -4.82 13.22 0.19
N LYS A 552 -5.01 12.02 0.75
CA LYS A 552 -4.08 10.91 0.51
C LYS A 552 -4.22 10.38 -0.93
N PRO A 553 -3.10 10.10 -1.62
CA PRO A 553 -3.14 9.70 -3.03
C PRO A 553 -3.58 8.25 -3.28
N PHE A 554 -3.69 7.38 -2.25
CA PHE A 554 -3.85 5.94 -2.45
C PHE A 554 -4.73 5.24 -1.39
N GLY A 555 -5.41 4.17 -1.82
CA GLY A 555 -6.13 3.20 -0.97
C GLY A 555 -7.48 3.70 -0.47
N THR A 556 -8.26 2.85 0.21
CA THR A 556 -9.56 3.25 0.76
C THR A 556 -9.46 4.32 1.85
N ALA A 557 -8.27 4.56 2.41
CA ALA A 557 -8.05 5.72 3.27
C ALA A 557 -8.15 7.07 2.54
N SER A 558 -8.14 7.11 1.20
CA SER A 558 -8.41 8.33 0.44
C SER A 558 -9.90 8.60 0.22
N THR A 559 -10.72 7.54 0.15
CA THR A 559 -12.18 7.63 -0.13
C THR A 559 -12.99 7.60 1.16
N LEU A 560 -12.61 6.75 2.12
CA LEU A 560 -13.14 6.66 3.48
C LEU A 560 -12.27 7.45 4.47
N ALA A 561 -11.67 8.56 4.00
CA ALA A 561 -10.92 9.45 4.87
C ALA A 561 -11.89 10.10 5.85
N ASP A 562 -11.55 10.06 7.14
CA ASP A 562 -12.22 10.91 8.11
C ASP A 562 -11.56 12.28 8.04
N GLY A 563 -12.26 13.21 7.39
CA GLY A 563 -11.78 14.57 7.12
C GLY A 563 -11.52 15.40 8.37
N ARG A 564 -11.89 14.90 9.56
CA ARG A 564 -11.61 15.58 10.82
C ARG A 564 -10.12 15.62 11.16
N TRP A 565 -9.32 14.66 10.73
CA TRP A 565 -7.92 14.56 11.18
C TRP A 565 -7.01 15.44 10.32
N LEU A 566 -6.25 16.37 10.91
CA LEU A 566 -5.26 17.17 10.15
C LEU A 566 -4.15 16.29 9.58
N PHE A 567 -3.70 15.32 10.37
CA PHE A 567 -2.68 14.35 9.99
C PHE A 567 -3.32 13.00 9.69
N THR A 568 -3.78 12.78 8.46
CA THR A 568 -4.49 11.55 8.09
C THR A 568 -3.55 10.33 7.98
N GLY A 569 -4.03 9.17 8.44
CA GLY A 569 -3.32 7.91 8.44
C GLY A 569 -3.49 7.08 7.17
N LYS A 570 -2.84 5.90 7.15
CA LYS A 570 -3.01 4.91 6.06
C LYS A 570 -4.26 4.04 6.20
N ASN A 571 -4.80 3.94 7.41
CA ASN A 571 -6.03 3.20 7.69
C ASN A 571 -7.20 4.19 7.64
N ALA A 572 -8.29 3.80 6.99
CA ALA A 572 -9.50 4.61 6.89
C ALA A 572 -10.00 5.01 8.29
N GLY A 573 -10.50 6.24 8.43
CA GLY A 573 -11.03 6.74 9.71
C GLY A 573 -9.99 7.09 10.80
N THR A 574 -8.68 6.93 10.54
CA THR A 574 -7.65 7.10 11.57
C THR A 574 -6.63 8.18 11.23
N HIS A 575 -6.08 8.81 12.26
CA HIS A 575 -4.94 9.70 12.11
C HIS A 575 -3.63 8.93 11.83
N LEU A 576 -2.59 9.67 11.45
CA LEU A 576 -1.24 9.17 11.25
C LEU A 576 -0.75 8.49 12.52
N HIS A 577 -0.18 7.29 12.39
CA HIS A 577 0.37 6.61 13.56
C HIS A 577 1.55 7.42 14.14
N PRO A 578 1.63 7.67 15.46
CA PRO A 578 2.68 8.49 16.05
C PRO A 578 4.11 8.02 15.71
N THR A 579 4.36 6.71 15.71
CA THR A 579 5.66 6.14 15.30
C THR A 579 6.00 6.44 13.83
N SER A 580 4.99 6.50 12.96
CA SER A 580 5.20 6.88 11.56
C SER A 580 5.56 8.35 11.46
N LEU A 581 4.94 9.22 12.27
CA LEU A 581 5.31 10.63 12.34
C LEU A 581 6.75 10.78 12.87
N MET A 582 7.10 10.09 13.96
CA MET A 582 8.47 10.09 14.50
C MET A 582 9.50 9.62 13.46
N ALA A 583 9.21 8.56 12.70
CA ALA A 583 10.09 8.11 11.63
C ALA A 583 10.24 9.14 10.51
N ARG A 584 9.19 9.93 10.21
CA ARG A 584 9.28 11.06 9.27
C ARG A 584 10.15 12.18 9.84
N MET A 585 9.99 12.54 11.11
CA MET A 585 10.79 13.55 11.80
C MET A 585 12.28 13.16 11.85
N ASN A 586 12.59 11.90 12.16
CA ASN A 586 13.98 11.42 12.16
C ASN A 586 14.66 11.57 10.79
N ARG A 587 13.93 11.42 9.68
CA ARG A 587 14.48 11.66 8.33
C ARG A 587 14.78 13.13 8.03
N LEU A 588 14.20 14.05 8.80
CA LEU A 588 14.50 15.48 8.77
C LEU A 588 15.59 15.87 9.77
N GLY A 589 16.25 14.90 10.42
CA GLY A 589 17.23 15.16 11.48
C GLY A 589 16.63 15.50 12.84
N ILE A 590 15.31 15.39 13.02
CA ILE A 590 14.62 15.76 14.25
C ILE A 590 14.49 14.53 15.16
N THR A 591 15.27 14.52 16.23
CA THR A 591 15.11 13.53 17.31
C THR A 591 14.03 14.01 18.29
N THR A 592 12.80 13.55 18.11
CA THR A 592 11.59 14.16 18.72
C THR A 592 11.66 14.39 20.23
N ARG A 593 12.37 13.54 20.99
CA ARG A 593 12.53 13.71 22.45
C ARG A 593 13.51 14.84 22.78
N ALA A 594 14.69 14.85 22.18
CA ALA A 594 15.70 15.86 22.45
C ALA A 594 15.25 17.23 21.94
N SER A 595 14.71 17.31 20.72
CA SER A 595 14.18 18.57 20.17
C SER A 595 13.04 19.16 21.01
N ARG A 596 12.16 18.30 21.54
CA ARG A 596 11.12 18.72 22.48
C ARG A 596 11.70 19.24 23.79
N ASN A 597 12.73 18.59 24.34
CA ASN A 597 13.39 19.05 25.56
C ASN A 597 14.07 20.41 25.34
N THR A 598 14.77 20.60 24.22
CA THR A 598 15.36 21.89 23.82
C THR A 598 14.29 22.97 23.67
N ALA A 599 13.15 22.67 23.02
CA ALA A 599 12.02 23.60 22.92
C ALA A 599 11.41 23.95 24.29
N LEU A 600 11.29 22.97 25.20
CA LEU A 600 10.80 23.22 26.57
C LEU A 600 11.74 24.10 27.38
N LEU A 601 13.05 23.90 27.28
CA LEU A 601 14.04 24.75 27.94
C LEU A 601 13.95 26.19 27.44
N HIS A 602 13.81 26.37 26.13
CA HIS A 602 13.64 27.70 25.54
C HIS A 602 12.33 28.37 25.98
N LEU A 603 11.19 27.66 25.95
CA LEU A 603 9.93 28.21 26.45
C LEU A 603 10.02 28.56 27.94
N ALA A 604 10.69 27.71 28.73
CA ALA A 604 10.86 27.93 30.16
C ALA A 604 11.81 29.09 30.50
N SER A 605 12.74 29.46 29.61
CA SER A 605 13.63 30.61 29.81
C SER A 605 13.04 31.93 29.34
N THR A 606 12.03 31.90 28.46
CA THR A 606 11.45 33.09 27.82
C THR A 606 10.03 33.40 28.26
N THR A 607 9.31 32.43 28.84
CA THR A 607 7.88 32.52 29.13
C THR A 607 7.56 32.04 30.55
N PRO A 608 6.69 32.74 31.31
CA PRO A 608 6.27 32.28 32.63
C PRO A 608 5.64 30.88 32.61
N PRO A 609 5.92 30.01 33.62
CA PRO A 609 5.43 28.63 33.68
C PRO A 609 3.92 28.46 33.49
N ALA A 610 3.11 29.34 34.08
CA ALA A 610 1.66 29.28 33.94
C ALA A 610 1.19 29.49 32.50
N VAL A 611 1.81 30.43 31.78
CA VAL A 611 1.42 30.82 30.43
C VAL A 611 1.73 29.69 29.45
N PHE A 612 2.99 29.23 29.38
CA PHE A 612 3.29 28.15 28.42
C PHE A 612 2.63 26.82 28.84
N ALA A 613 2.45 26.54 30.13
CA ALA A 613 1.66 25.37 30.56
C ALA A 613 0.24 25.37 29.96
N SER A 614 -0.43 26.52 30.01
CA SER A 614 -1.77 26.71 29.44
C SER A 614 -1.76 26.60 27.91
N LEU A 615 -0.85 27.28 27.22
CA LEU A 615 -0.81 27.29 25.75
C LEU A 615 -0.41 25.94 25.14
N ILE A 616 0.65 25.29 25.65
CA ILE A 616 1.18 24.06 25.06
C ILE A 616 0.57 22.78 25.67
N GLY A 617 -0.32 22.93 26.65
CA GLY A 617 -1.10 21.85 27.27
C GLY A 617 -0.26 20.85 28.06
N ILE A 618 0.52 21.34 29.03
CA ILE A 618 1.24 20.51 30.02
C ILE A 618 0.84 20.90 31.45
N SER A 619 1.02 19.99 32.41
CA SER A 619 0.71 20.31 33.82
C SER A 619 1.62 21.44 34.34
N ILE A 620 1.08 22.33 35.17
CA ILE A 620 1.85 23.40 35.83
C ILE A 620 3.09 22.87 36.56
N GLY A 621 2.98 21.77 37.32
CA GLY A 621 4.13 21.17 37.99
C GLY A 621 5.21 20.62 37.05
N THR A 622 4.89 20.33 35.79
CA THR A 622 5.90 20.01 34.77
C THR A 622 6.56 21.28 34.24
N ALA A 623 5.79 22.33 33.98
CA ALA A 623 6.34 23.63 33.57
C ALA A 623 7.27 24.23 34.62
N THR A 624 6.89 24.20 35.91
CA THR A 624 7.73 24.67 37.02
C THR A 624 9.05 23.90 37.12
N ARG A 625 9.03 22.58 36.90
CA ARG A 625 10.27 21.77 36.86
C ARG A 625 11.18 22.18 35.71
N TRP A 626 10.64 22.43 34.53
CA TRP A 626 11.43 22.91 33.39
C TRP A 626 11.99 24.32 33.62
N ALA A 627 11.24 25.22 34.26
CA ALA A 627 11.73 26.53 34.65
C ALA A 627 12.84 26.47 35.70
N ALA A 628 12.73 25.57 36.68
CA ALA A 628 13.81 25.31 37.64
C ALA A 628 15.08 24.78 36.95
N LEU A 629 14.93 23.90 35.96
CA LEU A 629 16.04 23.39 35.14
C LEU A 629 16.68 24.50 34.29
N ALA A 630 15.88 25.38 33.67
CA ALA A 630 16.37 26.52 32.92
C ALA A 630 17.12 27.52 33.84
N GLY A 631 16.60 27.78 35.04
CA GLY A 631 17.29 28.60 36.06
C GLY A 631 18.58 27.97 36.59
N ALA A 632 18.62 26.64 36.76
CA ALA A 632 19.84 25.92 37.14
C ALA A 632 20.88 25.89 36.00
N SER A 633 20.45 25.87 34.73
CA SER A 633 21.33 25.94 33.57
C SER A 633 22.06 27.29 33.45
N TRP A 634 21.44 28.40 33.89
CA TRP A 634 22.11 29.71 33.99
C TRP A 634 23.31 29.69 34.95
N ASN A 635 23.18 29.02 36.11
CA ASN A 635 24.29 28.88 37.06
C ASN A 635 25.44 28.01 36.55
N THR A 636 25.16 27.10 35.60
CA THR A 636 26.18 26.21 35.03
C THR A 636 26.90 26.86 33.82
N TYR A 637 26.20 27.72 33.08
CA TYR A 637 26.78 28.52 31.98
C TYR A 637 27.68 29.65 32.51
N ALA A 638 27.33 30.27 33.64
CA ALA A 638 28.16 31.30 34.28
C ALA A 638 29.50 30.76 34.83
N THR A 639 29.60 29.46 35.09
CA THR A 639 30.86 28.81 35.53
C THR A 639 31.77 28.35 34.39
N MET A 640 31.37 28.54 33.12
CA MET A 640 32.18 28.21 31.94
C MET A 640 32.73 29.44 31.21
N ARG A 641 32.75 30.62 31.85
CA ARG A 641 33.32 31.85 31.27
C ARG A 641 34.56 32.32 32.00
#